data_AF-A0A158A8H8-F1
#
_entry.id   AF-A0A158A8H8-F1
#
_cell.length_a   1.000
_cell.length_b   1.000
_cell.length_c   1.000
_cell.angle_alpha   90.00
_cell.angle_beta   90.00
_cell.angle_gamma   90.00
#
_symmetry.space_group_name_H-M   'P 1'
#
loop_
_entity.id
_entity.type
_entity.pdbx_description
1 polymer ?
#
loop_
_entity_poly.entity_id
_entity_poly.type
_entity_poly.pdbx_seq_one_letter_code
_entity_poly.pdbx_strand_id
1 'polypeptide(L)'
;MSRRSDYEIERIRHLSPHQHYSLDMPQEPSSVFADIFSVEGTRAIGEPTHIRIRFTHPSPALTRLDYVGKMAKFLIQPPHDPNRSLEPEKARGMHGIVTGFTHLSTNRDESSYELVLESRLALLRNAPKVRWFWDKSFVDVIVAVLKEHGFDQLRADVKVQLYRDYAKRAVIAQWEEDDLTFIQRLCRRAGIWFICGESDTVVDCEMIYFHDDFTHYRHDDRLSAPMLSEGGMNSDGAESIFSLETHTRSIPRSYTVRGYNYRKAPDAIEATSVIHNDSTTYGESYTYGLPVLTKEDAQAEALLRQEEALSQQVQYHGTTDMLDAMPGNVVKPSNRALADAKWGMVIVCAKFSAARKQPFKVEYRAIPSDRLYRMPLLEHTWPRMQGDISAVIASPNQYAQPFVTKDGEYVARIHADRDTRVKGMESCLLRLAKPFAGSHRTGFHYGLHDGTEVGIAGHLGNPELLYVAHVFHNSLNDDPSVATSQGFNVSAFRNVAIAARAKLSLFANTLGAKLIAAKGPVEIQAQSDVLALAAQKDVIVTSANGAVHVRADKELVLECGGAYVELKDGTITLGSASPLQLKLPGMTRQAPEIMHLAGPSFAPNVVPFKTACDAWMHGDSFADATTPAGAKMVNWQHSPSQAPAPDARGLPSSGDGLDADQNPKQEPTLPVTPDGQTPAVIKLESPSSCSWKLSAAEQICSGWTETGEYKWLDENKNPWVDANGKAFMGGGKLDYAFRLKLDSEAKCLTATLRVKIVPVDLLIADSSGNPVIKDGQTQSVPYDAIAHSTILKLGVNKPYNGLVIKHREDTKLDLAALKSEIEGKLNSHKGMLILDGCTRGAACGWRVRVRFEVQLEKDINGEMGGVSVDPKTLLFPKAHRATSGAWGEEVATTTEIGVGYVSALQTSVLVHECMHLFGGPDEYWQRGGFVHKQYITGEELDFERGKAMSGELTWQMYSANDLMGYGANSTSATVRPYYLEYVRQSFYEMTRKHWKIGYEGEV
;
A
#
# COMPACT_ATOMS: atom_id res chain seq x y z
N MET A 1 -30.17 -7.82 -55.45
CA MET A 1 -30.38 -6.72 -56.40
C MET A 1 -31.87 -6.37 -56.59
N SER A 2 -32.82 -7.32 -56.75
CA SER A 2 -34.23 -6.93 -56.99
C SER A 2 -34.92 -6.19 -55.84
N ARG A 3 -34.61 -6.50 -54.57
CA ARG A 3 -35.21 -5.78 -53.42
C ARG A 3 -34.82 -4.29 -53.31
N ARG A 4 -33.63 -3.90 -53.80
CA ARG A 4 -33.17 -2.49 -53.77
C ARG A 4 -33.82 -1.67 -54.88
N SER A 5 -34.05 -2.27 -56.05
CA SER A 5 -34.76 -1.60 -57.14
C SER A 5 -36.25 -1.39 -56.84
N ASP A 6 -36.90 -2.38 -56.21
CA ASP A 6 -38.32 -2.26 -55.84
C ASP A 6 -38.53 -1.19 -54.74
N TYR A 7 -37.63 -1.14 -53.76
CA TYR A 7 -37.60 -0.10 -52.72
C TYR A 7 -37.41 1.31 -53.29
N GLU A 8 -36.47 1.52 -54.21
CA GLU A 8 -36.26 2.83 -54.85
C GLU A 8 -37.49 3.28 -55.65
N ILE A 9 -38.18 2.35 -56.32
CA ILE A 9 -39.43 2.65 -57.05
C ILE A 9 -40.55 3.06 -56.08
N GLU A 10 -40.73 2.35 -54.96
CA GLU A 10 -41.72 2.72 -53.94
C GLU A 10 -41.38 4.05 -53.26
N ARG A 11 -40.11 4.28 -52.95
CA ARG A 11 -39.61 5.53 -52.38
C ARG A 11 -39.90 6.74 -53.26
N ILE A 12 -39.62 6.65 -54.55
CA ILE A 12 -39.91 7.73 -55.51
C ILE A 12 -41.42 7.98 -55.64
N ARG A 13 -42.26 6.93 -55.54
CA ARG A 13 -43.73 7.07 -55.61
C ARG A 13 -44.33 7.73 -54.36
N HIS A 14 -43.72 7.56 -53.19
CA HIS A 14 -44.24 8.06 -51.92
C HIS A 14 -43.65 9.41 -51.46
N LEU A 15 -42.52 9.83 -52.01
CA LEU A 15 -41.95 11.16 -51.75
C LEU A 15 -42.86 12.26 -52.33
N SER A 16 -43.57 12.97 -51.44
CA SER A 16 -44.31 14.18 -51.80
C SER A 16 -43.34 15.34 -52.08
N PRO A 17 -43.61 16.23 -53.05
CA PRO A 17 -42.80 17.44 -53.27
C PRO A 17 -42.76 18.40 -52.05
N HIS A 18 -43.61 18.18 -51.05
CA HIS A 18 -43.64 18.94 -49.79
C HIS A 18 -42.95 18.21 -48.61
N GLN A 19 -42.39 17.01 -48.84
CA GLN A 19 -41.71 16.25 -47.81
C GLN A 19 -40.22 16.60 -47.76
N HIS A 20 -39.84 17.44 -46.79
CA HIS A 20 -38.47 17.90 -46.60
C HIS A 20 -37.59 16.95 -45.79
N TYR A 21 -38.19 15.98 -45.08
CA TYR A 21 -37.50 15.03 -44.23
C TYR A 21 -37.90 13.60 -44.59
N SER A 22 -36.91 12.73 -44.82
CA SER A 22 -37.16 11.32 -45.13
C SER A 22 -36.16 10.39 -44.44
N LEU A 23 -36.59 9.15 -44.23
CA LEU A 23 -35.76 8.08 -43.68
C LEU A 23 -35.48 7.06 -44.78
N ASP A 24 -34.22 6.92 -45.15
CA ASP A 24 -33.78 5.94 -46.13
C ASP A 24 -33.20 4.71 -45.42
N MET A 25 -33.93 3.60 -45.45
CA MET A 25 -33.56 2.34 -44.80
C MET A 25 -33.87 1.15 -45.72
N PRO A 26 -33.03 0.89 -46.75
CA PRO A 26 -33.29 -0.13 -47.76
C PRO A 26 -33.42 -1.57 -47.23
N GLN A 27 -33.04 -1.80 -45.97
CA GLN A 27 -33.15 -3.09 -45.30
C GLN A 27 -34.57 -3.38 -44.79
N GLU A 28 -35.42 -2.36 -44.67
CA GLU A 28 -36.79 -2.45 -44.18
C GLU A 28 -37.72 -1.62 -45.08
N PRO A 29 -38.36 -2.23 -46.09
CA PRO A 29 -39.16 -1.49 -47.07
C PRO A 29 -40.31 -0.68 -46.49
N SER A 30 -40.85 -1.09 -45.33
CA SER A 30 -41.90 -0.32 -44.65
C SER A 30 -41.43 1.08 -44.22
N SER A 31 -40.12 1.35 -44.14
CA SER A 31 -39.58 2.68 -43.83
C SER A 31 -40.00 3.75 -44.83
N VAL A 32 -40.35 3.39 -46.07
CA VAL A 32 -40.78 4.34 -47.11
C VAL A 32 -42.07 5.08 -46.72
N PHE A 33 -42.94 4.43 -45.95
CA PHE A 33 -44.20 5.01 -45.49
C PHE A 33 -44.05 5.83 -44.20
N ALA A 34 -42.82 6.00 -43.69
CA ALA A 34 -42.57 6.81 -42.50
C ALA A 34 -42.70 8.30 -42.81
N ASP A 35 -43.72 8.93 -42.23
CA ASP A 35 -43.98 10.35 -42.37
C ASP A 35 -43.41 11.12 -41.17
N ILE A 36 -42.23 11.71 -41.35
CA ILE A 36 -41.47 12.37 -40.28
C ILE A 36 -42.13 13.71 -39.92
N PHE A 37 -42.53 13.86 -38.66
CA PHE A 37 -43.16 15.09 -38.18
C PHE A 37 -42.30 15.87 -37.18
N SER A 38 -41.27 15.25 -36.60
CA SER A 38 -40.33 15.90 -35.67
C SER A 38 -38.99 15.18 -35.67
N VAL A 39 -37.91 15.96 -35.65
CA VAL A 39 -36.54 15.48 -35.54
C VAL A 39 -35.76 16.37 -34.56
N GLU A 40 -34.93 15.74 -33.75
CA GLU A 40 -33.95 16.40 -32.89
C GLU A 40 -32.65 15.63 -32.99
N GLY A 41 -31.53 16.30 -33.25
CA GLY A 41 -30.24 15.65 -33.34
C GLY A 41 -29.14 16.45 -32.69
N THR A 42 -28.13 15.76 -32.19
CA THR A 42 -26.90 16.32 -31.64
C THR A 42 -25.72 15.73 -32.39
N ARG A 43 -24.83 16.61 -32.83
CA ARG A 43 -23.52 16.27 -33.38
C ARG A 43 -22.48 17.06 -32.62
N ALA A 44 -21.36 16.44 -32.26
CA ALA A 44 -20.25 17.17 -31.66
C ALA A 44 -18.92 16.56 -32.10
N ILE A 45 -17.88 17.37 -32.07
CA ILE A 45 -16.53 16.88 -32.20
C ILE A 45 -16.26 15.94 -31.02
N GLY A 46 -15.78 14.74 -31.32
CA GLY A 46 -15.43 13.72 -30.33
C GLY A 46 -16.60 12.91 -29.81
N GLU A 47 -17.82 13.10 -30.32
CA GLU A 47 -19.01 12.34 -29.92
C GLU A 47 -19.68 11.67 -31.14
N PRO A 48 -20.29 10.49 -30.98
CA PRO A 48 -21.10 9.89 -32.03
C PRO A 48 -22.29 10.81 -32.37
N THR A 49 -22.66 10.85 -33.65
CA THR A 49 -23.90 11.53 -34.06
C THR A 49 -25.10 10.83 -33.41
N HIS A 50 -26.05 11.60 -32.90
CA HIS A 50 -27.27 11.09 -32.25
C HIS A 50 -28.49 11.84 -32.76
N ILE A 51 -29.47 11.13 -33.33
CA ILE A 51 -30.66 11.72 -33.95
C ILE A 51 -31.89 10.97 -33.47
N ARG A 52 -32.87 11.69 -32.94
CA ARG A 52 -34.18 11.21 -32.55
C ARG A 52 -35.20 11.65 -33.59
N ILE A 53 -35.83 10.68 -34.24
CA ILE A 53 -36.77 10.87 -35.34
C ILE A 53 -38.15 10.38 -34.88
N ARG A 54 -39.15 11.24 -34.97
CA ARG A 54 -40.55 10.89 -34.71
C ARG A 54 -41.35 10.96 -35.99
N PHE A 55 -42.07 9.87 -36.27
CA PHE A 55 -42.81 9.71 -37.51
C PHE A 55 -44.15 8.99 -37.29
N THR A 56 -45.08 9.17 -38.21
CA THR A 56 -46.29 8.38 -38.29
C THR A 56 -46.20 7.33 -39.39
N HIS A 57 -46.92 6.22 -39.23
CA HIS A 57 -46.91 5.10 -40.15
C HIS A 57 -48.31 4.45 -40.21
N PRO A 58 -48.78 4.03 -41.40
CA PRO A 58 -50.12 3.44 -41.56
C PRO A 58 -50.28 2.07 -40.90
N SER A 59 -49.20 1.29 -40.79
CA SER A 59 -49.22 0.00 -40.07
C SER A 59 -48.97 0.19 -38.57
N PRO A 60 -49.83 -0.38 -37.69
CA PRO A 60 -49.59 -0.46 -36.25
C PRO A 60 -48.66 -1.62 -35.84
N ALA A 61 -48.21 -2.45 -36.79
CA ALA A 61 -47.51 -3.71 -36.52
C ALA A 61 -45.98 -3.63 -36.74
N LEU A 62 -45.37 -2.44 -36.66
CA LEU A 62 -43.91 -2.33 -36.80
C LEU A 62 -43.21 -2.92 -35.58
N THR A 63 -42.25 -3.82 -35.80
CA THR A 63 -41.56 -4.49 -34.70
C THR A 63 -40.15 -3.98 -34.48
N ARG A 64 -39.64 -4.11 -33.25
CA ARG A 64 -38.25 -3.77 -32.95
C ARG A 64 -37.22 -4.58 -33.74
N LEU A 65 -37.57 -5.79 -34.19
CA LEU A 65 -36.66 -6.68 -34.93
C LEU A 65 -36.40 -6.19 -36.35
N ASP A 66 -37.39 -5.48 -36.90
CA ASP A 66 -37.34 -4.92 -38.24
C ASP A 66 -36.47 -3.66 -38.27
N TYR A 67 -36.50 -2.86 -37.20
CA TYR A 67 -35.82 -1.57 -37.15
C TYR A 67 -34.48 -1.55 -36.40
N VAL A 68 -34.39 -2.11 -35.18
CA VAL A 68 -33.19 -1.98 -34.34
C VAL A 68 -32.01 -2.77 -34.94
N GLY A 69 -30.84 -2.14 -34.99
CA GLY A 69 -29.61 -2.70 -35.54
C GLY A 69 -29.52 -2.66 -37.07
N LYS A 70 -30.45 -1.99 -37.76
CA LYS A 70 -30.36 -1.76 -39.21
C LYS A 70 -29.72 -0.42 -39.51
N MET A 71 -29.06 -0.35 -40.66
CA MET A 71 -28.49 0.89 -41.17
C MET A 71 -29.58 1.75 -41.80
N ALA A 72 -29.55 3.04 -41.51
CA ALA A 72 -30.46 4.01 -42.09
C ALA A 72 -29.74 5.35 -42.32
N LYS A 73 -30.31 6.15 -43.23
CA LYS A 73 -29.85 7.48 -43.55
C LYS A 73 -31.00 8.46 -43.36
N PHE A 74 -30.83 9.43 -42.49
CA PHE A 74 -31.75 10.56 -42.36
C PHE A 74 -31.41 11.59 -43.42
N LEU A 75 -32.41 12.01 -44.20
CA LEU A 75 -32.24 12.91 -45.33
C LEU A 75 -33.04 14.19 -45.12
N ILE A 76 -32.36 15.32 -45.30
CA ILE A 76 -32.95 16.65 -45.31
C ILE A 76 -32.85 17.16 -46.75
N GLN A 77 -34.00 17.41 -47.38
CA GLN A 77 -34.10 18.03 -48.68
C GLN A 77 -34.32 19.53 -48.50
N PRO A 78 -33.31 20.38 -48.83
CA PRO A 78 -33.47 21.83 -48.73
C PRO A 78 -34.69 22.30 -49.55
N PRO A 79 -35.43 23.31 -49.07
CA PRO A 79 -36.51 23.91 -49.86
C PRO A 79 -35.97 24.41 -51.20
N HIS A 80 -36.61 24.03 -52.30
CA HIS A 80 -36.24 24.51 -53.61
C HIS A 80 -36.81 25.93 -53.80
N ASP A 81 -35.92 26.91 -53.99
CA ASP A 81 -36.29 28.24 -54.47
C ASP A 81 -35.98 28.36 -55.97
N PRO A 82 -37.01 28.30 -56.85
CA PRO A 82 -36.84 28.38 -58.29
C PRO A 82 -36.21 29.70 -58.76
N ASN A 83 -36.25 30.75 -57.94
CA ASN A 83 -35.66 32.06 -58.27
C ASN A 83 -34.15 32.09 -58.04
N ARG A 84 -33.61 31.16 -57.24
CA ARG A 84 -32.20 31.11 -56.84
C ARG A 84 -31.41 30.03 -57.59
N SER A 85 -32.05 28.92 -57.95
CA SER A 85 -31.45 27.83 -58.75
C SER A 85 -32.51 27.11 -59.57
N LEU A 86 -32.17 26.72 -60.80
CA LEU A 86 -33.02 25.91 -61.70
C LEU A 86 -33.15 24.46 -61.24
N GLU A 87 -32.13 23.92 -60.57
CA GLU A 87 -32.15 22.56 -60.02
C GLU A 87 -32.30 22.59 -58.49
N PRO A 88 -33.07 21.65 -57.90
CA PRO A 88 -33.12 21.45 -56.46
C PRO A 88 -31.73 21.16 -55.90
N GLU A 89 -31.43 21.72 -54.73
CA GLU A 89 -30.17 21.40 -54.07
C GLU A 89 -30.12 19.91 -53.67
N LYS A 90 -28.94 19.31 -53.72
CA LYS A 90 -28.72 17.92 -53.29
C LYS A 90 -29.10 17.73 -51.82
N ALA A 91 -29.94 16.73 -51.54
CA ALA A 91 -30.30 16.33 -50.18
C ALA A 91 -29.05 16.11 -49.29
N ARG A 92 -29.11 16.60 -48.07
CA ARG A 92 -28.09 16.36 -47.04
C ARG A 92 -28.44 15.12 -46.25
N GLY A 93 -27.46 14.24 -46.08
CA GLY A 93 -27.65 12.93 -45.47
C GLY A 93 -26.85 12.75 -44.20
N MET A 94 -27.45 12.05 -43.23
CA MET A 94 -26.79 11.62 -42.01
C MET A 94 -26.97 10.11 -41.89
N HIS A 95 -25.87 9.38 -42.06
CA HIS A 95 -25.84 7.94 -41.92
C HIS A 95 -25.76 7.51 -40.47
N GLY A 96 -26.32 6.35 -40.17
CA GLY A 96 -26.19 5.72 -38.88
C GLY A 96 -26.82 4.34 -38.82
N ILE A 97 -26.86 3.82 -37.61
CA ILE A 97 -27.56 2.59 -37.24
C ILE A 97 -28.68 2.94 -36.25
N VAL A 98 -29.81 2.24 -36.39
CA VAL A 98 -30.93 2.38 -35.46
C VAL A 98 -30.58 1.70 -34.15
N THR A 99 -30.45 2.47 -33.07
CA THR A 99 -30.12 1.96 -31.73
C THR A 99 -31.31 1.93 -30.78
N GLY A 100 -32.38 2.65 -31.10
CA GLY A 100 -33.62 2.68 -30.33
C GLY A 100 -34.85 2.74 -31.23
N PHE A 101 -35.92 2.07 -30.80
CA PHE A 101 -37.21 2.07 -31.49
C PHE A 101 -38.34 1.95 -30.48
N THR A 102 -39.27 2.90 -30.52
CA THR A 102 -40.35 3.04 -29.53
C THR A 102 -41.67 3.26 -30.25
N HIS A 103 -42.68 2.49 -29.87
CA HIS A 103 -44.08 2.77 -30.24
C HIS A 103 -44.66 3.79 -29.25
N LEU A 104 -45.20 4.90 -29.74
CA LEU A 104 -45.70 6.00 -28.91
C LEU A 104 -47.21 5.93 -28.72
N SER A 105 -47.96 5.83 -29.81
CA SER A 105 -49.43 5.80 -29.79
C SER A 105 -50.00 5.27 -31.10
N THR A 106 -51.26 4.82 -31.08
CA THR A 106 -52.00 4.36 -32.27
C THR A 106 -53.39 4.98 -32.27
N ASN A 107 -53.82 5.47 -33.43
CA ASN A 107 -55.20 5.84 -33.71
C ASN A 107 -55.77 4.98 -34.85
N ARG A 108 -56.96 5.29 -35.35
CA ARG A 108 -57.62 4.53 -36.42
C ARG A 108 -56.86 4.59 -37.76
N ASP A 109 -56.22 5.72 -38.04
CA ASP A 109 -55.69 6.07 -39.36
C ASP A 109 -54.17 5.87 -39.44
N GLU A 110 -53.46 6.06 -38.33
CA GLU A 110 -52.00 5.96 -38.24
C GLU A 110 -51.49 5.59 -36.83
N SER A 111 -50.24 5.14 -36.76
CA SER A 111 -49.49 4.91 -35.52
C SER A 111 -48.24 5.78 -35.47
N SER A 112 -47.91 6.32 -34.30
CA SER A 112 -46.73 7.16 -34.07
C SER A 112 -45.59 6.36 -33.44
N TYR A 113 -44.39 6.55 -33.96
CA TYR A 113 -43.16 5.89 -33.50
C TYR A 113 -42.04 6.89 -33.27
N GLU A 114 -41.07 6.51 -32.44
CA GLU A 114 -39.80 7.21 -32.27
C GLU A 114 -38.66 6.24 -32.59
N LEU A 115 -37.71 6.71 -33.39
CA LEU A 115 -36.52 6.00 -33.80
C LEU A 115 -35.29 6.80 -33.40
N VAL A 116 -34.29 6.12 -32.83
CA VAL A 116 -32.99 6.72 -32.49
C VAL A 116 -31.97 6.20 -33.49
N LEU A 117 -31.44 7.11 -34.31
CA LEU A 117 -30.39 6.88 -35.29
C LEU A 117 -29.07 7.44 -34.75
N GLU A 118 -28.07 6.59 -34.60
CA GLU A 118 -26.74 7.00 -34.12
C GLU A 118 -25.64 6.59 -35.09
N SER A 119 -24.48 7.26 -35.02
CA SER A 119 -23.25 6.74 -35.62
C SER A 119 -23.03 5.28 -35.22
N ARG A 120 -22.48 4.45 -36.10
CA ARG A 120 -22.11 3.06 -35.76
C ARG A 120 -21.15 3.01 -34.57
N LEU A 121 -20.36 4.08 -34.36
CA LEU A 121 -19.47 4.23 -33.23
C LEU A 121 -20.21 4.15 -31.88
N ALA A 122 -21.49 4.51 -31.82
CA ALA A 122 -22.30 4.40 -30.61
C ALA A 122 -22.53 2.95 -30.15
N LEU A 123 -22.41 1.95 -31.03
CA LEU A 123 -22.55 0.54 -30.66
C LEU A 123 -21.45 0.06 -29.72
N LEU A 124 -20.31 0.75 -29.72
CA LEU A 124 -19.12 0.40 -28.94
C LEU A 124 -19.31 0.67 -27.44
N ARG A 125 -20.41 1.34 -27.03
CA ARG A 125 -20.70 1.69 -25.63
C ARG A 125 -21.32 0.57 -24.78
N ASN A 126 -21.61 -0.58 -25.39
CA ASN A 126 -22.50 -1.57 -24.77
C ASN A 126 -21.78 -2.61 -23.88
N ALA A 127 -20.45 -2.63 -23.84
CA ALA A 127 -19.71 -3.63 -23.07
C ALA A 127 -18.36 -3.08 -22.53
N PRO A 128 -18.26 -2.81 -21.22
CA PRO A 128 -16.99 -2.50 -20.58
C PRO A 128 -15.98 -3.65 -20.70
N LYS A 129 -14.70 -3.31 -20.85
CA LYS A 129 -13.60 -4.28 -20.99
C LYS A 129 -12.41 -3.92 -20.10
N VAL A 130 -11.57 -4.93 -19.86
CA VAL A 130 -10.26 -4.80 -19.23
C VAL A 130 -9.21 -5.42 -20.18
N ARG A 131 -8.31 -4.58 -20.72
CA ARG A 131 -7.31 -4.96 -21.73
C ARG A 131 -6.08 -4.06 -21.60
N TRP A 132 -4.94 -4.55 -22.08
CA TRP A 132 -3.72 -3.74 -22.21
C TRP A 132 -3.16 -3.76 -23.62
N PHE A 133 -2.49 -2.68 -24.00
CA PHE A 133 -1.83 -2.53 -25.30
C PHE A 133 -0.37 -2.18 -25.05
N TRP A 134 0.53 -3.03 -25.52
CA TRP A 134 1.97 -2.92 -25.27
C TRP A 134 2.70 -2.34 -26.48
N ASP A 135 3.65 -1.43 -26.25
CA ASP A 135 4.48 -0.79 -27.28
C ASP A 135 3.70 -0.19 -28.47
N LYS A 136 2.60 0.51 -28.16
CA LYS A 136 1.73 1.16 -29.16
C LYS A 136 1.56 2.63 -28.86
N SER A 137 1.34 3.44 -29.90
CA SER A 137 0.85 4.81 -29.74
C SER A 137 -0.65 4.80 -29.47
N PHE A 138 -1.21 5.93 -28.96
CA PHE A 138 -2.66 6.06 -28.83
C PHE A 138 -3.38 5.88 -30.17
N VAL A 139 -2.80 6.38 -31.26
CA VAL A 139 -3.36 6.27 -32.61
C VAL A 139 -3.42 4.82 -33.07
N ASP A 140 -2.35 4.04 -32.86
CA ASP A 140 -2.31 2.62 -33.20
C ASP A 140 -3.41 1.83 -32.49
N VAL A 141 -3.64 2.15 -31.21
CA VAL A 141 -4.68 1.49 -30.40
C VAL A 141 -6.08 1.86 -30.89
N ILE A 142 -6.35 3.15 -31.12
CA ILE A 142 -7.64 3.62 -31.64
C ILE A 142 -7.97 2.92 -32.96
N VAL A 143 -7.03 2.91 -33.92
CA VAL A 143 -7.24 2.26 -35.23
C VAL A 143 -7.42 0.75 -35.07
N ALA A 144 -6.66 0.09 -34.20
CA ALA A 144 -6.81 -1.34 -33.96
C ALA A 144 -8.21 -1.69 -33.40
N VAL A 145 -8.68 -0.96 -32.38
CA VAL A 145 -10.01 -1.19 -31.79
C VAL A 145 -11.12 -0.93 -32.81
N LEU A 146 -11.01 0.12 -33.62
CA LEU A 146 -11.99 0.40 -34.68
C LEU A 146 -12.03 -0.72 -35.74
N LYS A 147 -10.88 -1.26 -36.14
CA LYS A 147 -10.81 -2.40 -37.07
C LYS A 147 -11.43 -3.68 -36.50
N GLU A 148 -11.26 -3.95 -35.20
CA GLU A 148 -11.94 -5.07 -34.53
C GLU A 148 -13.48 -4.98 -34.67
N HIS A 149 -14.03 -3.77 -34.78
CA HIS A 149 -15.45 -3.49 -35.00
C HIS A 149 -15.84 -3.30 -36.47
N GLY A 150 -14.94 -3.59 -37.41
CA GLY A 150 -15.20 -3.57 -38.85
C GLY A 150 -15.23 -2.18 -39.48
N PHE A 151 -14.50 -1.21 -38.91
CA PHE A 151 -14.26 0.12 -39.50
C PHE A 151 -13.11 0.13 -40.53
N ASP A 152 -13.06 -0.91 -41.35
CA ASP A 152 -12.18 -1.09 -42.51
C ASP A 152 -12.90 -1.89 -43.61
N GLN A 153 -14.24 -1.88 -43.57
CA GLN A 153 -15.12 -2.66 -44.41
C GLN A 153 -16.05 -1.76 -45.22
N LEU A 154 -16.83 -2.35 -46.14
CA LEU A 154 -17.69 -1.66 -47.12
C LEU A 154 -18.64 -0.58 -46.56
N ARG A 155 -18.98 -0.58 -45.27
CA ARG A 155 -20.00 0.30 -44.67
C ARG A 155 -19.47 1.26 -43.61
N ALA A 156 -18.21 1.12 -43.19
CA ALA A 156 -17.60 2.01 -42.23
C ALA A 156 -16.08 2.00 -42.42
N ASP A 157 -15.46 3.18 -42.44
CA ASP A 157 -14.02 3.33 -42.62
C ASP A 157 -13.48 4.53 -41.81
N VAL A 158 -12.18 4.58 -41.60
CA VAL A 158 -11.50 5.54 -40.75
C VAL A 158 -10.40 6.26 -41.52
N LYS A 159 -10.38 7.59 -41.40
CA LYS A 159 -9.34 8.43 -41.98
C LYS A 159 -8.59 9.17 -40.90
N VAL A 160 -7.31 8.85 -40.74
CA VAL A 160 -6.41 9.49 -39.78
C VAL A 160 -5.55 10.51 -40.52
N GLN A 161 -5.70 11.79 -40.20
CA GLN A 161 -4.92 12.90 -40.78
C GLN A 161 -4.44 13.79 -39.64
N LEU A 162 -3.22 13.53 -39.18
CA LEU A 162 -2.63 14.17 -38.02
C LEU A 162 -1.38 14.93 -38.43
N TYR A 163 -1.17 16.10 -37.83
CA TYR A 163 0.02 16.92 -38.02
C TYR A 163 1.16 16.49 -37.10
N ARG A 164 0.85 15.99 -35.89
CA ARG A 164 1.85 15.56 -34.91
C ARG A 164 2.23 14.09 -35.08
N ASP A 165 3.47 13.80 -34.70
CA ASP A 165 3.92 12.43 -34.47
C ASP A 165 3.59 12.01 -33.03
N TYR A 166 3.04 10.80 -32.88
CA TYR A 166 2.61 10.26 -31.59
C TYR A 166 3.54 9.13 -31.15
N ALA A 167 4.29 9.38 -30.07
CA ALA A 167 5.22 8.40 -29.53
C ALA A 167 4.52 7.14 -29.01
N LYS A 168 5.21 6.00 -29.15
CA LYS A 168 4.78 4.73 -28.55
C LYS A 168 4.91 4.78 -27.03
N ARG A 169 3.97 4.16 -26.35
CA ARG A 169 3.97 4.00 -24.90
C ARG A 169 4.20 2.53 -24.54
N ALA A 170 4.90 2.30 -23.44
CA ALA A 170 5.17 0.94 -22.95
C ALA A 170 3.87 0.17 -22.68
N VAL A 171 2.86 0.87 -22.17
CA VAL A 171 1.55 0.33 -21.85
C VAL A 171 0.47 1.40 -22.04
N ILE A 172 -0.65 1.00 -22.62
CA ILE A 172 -1.92 1.73 -22.64
C ILE A 172 -2.97 0.76 -22.12
N ALA A 173 -3.70 1.13 -21.07
CA ALA A 173 -4.68 0.25 -20.44
C ALA A 173 -6.10 0.70 -20.79
N GLN A 174 -6.96 -0.25 -21.14
CA GLN A 174 -8.42 -0.13 -21.12
C GLN A 174 -8.90 -0.77 -19.81
N TRP A 175 -9.42 0.01 -18.87
CA TRP A 175 -9.76 -0.48 -17.53
C TRP A 175 -11.20 -0.15 -17.16
N GLU A 176 -12.05 -1.17 -17.15
CA GLU A 176 -13.48 -1.09 -16.79
C GLU A 176 -14.27 -0.06 -17.63
N GLU A 177 -13.85 0.13 -18.88
CA GLU A 177 -14.44 1.09 -19.80
C GLU A 177 -14.81 0.41 -21.11
N ASP A 178 -15.91 0.84 -21.72
CA ASP A 178 -16.33 0.38 -23.04
C ASP A 178 -15.41 0.95 -24.14
N ASP A 179 -15.49 0.39 -25.35
CA ASP A 179 -14.57 0.76 -26.43
C ASP A 179 -14.77 2.20 -26.91
N LEU A 180 -15.99 2.75 -26.84
CA LEU A 180 -16.25 4.15 -27.21
C LEU A 180 -15.60 5.09 -26.19
N THR A 181 -15.88 4.88 -24.90
CA THR A 181 -15.31 5.66 -23.79
C THR A 181 -13.78 5.59 -23.83
N PHE A 182 -13.22 4.39 -24.09
CA PHE A 182 -11.79 4.18 -24.26
C PHE A 182 -11.20 5.03 -25.40
N ILE A 183 -11.77 4.92 -26.61
CA ILE A 183 -11.33 5.70 -27.78
C ILE A 183 -11.39 7.20 -27.48
N GLN A 184 -12.49 7.68 -26.91
CA GLN A 184 -12.64 9.09 -26.57
C GLN A 184 -11.60 9.54 -25.53
N ARG A 185 -11.29 8.72 -24.52
CA ARG A 185 -10.23 9.01 -23.54
C ARG A 185 -8.86 9.04 -24.19
N LEU A 186 -8.55 8.13 -25.11
CA LEU A 186 -7.29 8.15 -25.85
C LEU A 186 -7.16 9.39 -26.74
N CYS A 187 -8.24 9.78 -27.44
CA CYS A 187 -8.30 11.03 -28.19
C CYS A 187 -8.01 12.25 -27.31
N ARG A 188 -8.69 12.35 -26.15
CA ARG A 188 -8.46 13.41 -25.14
C ARG A 188 -6.99 13.46 -24.71
N ARG A 189 -6.40 12.32 -24.33
CA ARG A 189 -5.00 12.23 -23.89
C ARG A 189 -3.96 12.44 -24.98
N ALA A 190 -4.33 12.25 -26.25
CA ALA A 190 -3.49 12.56 -27.39
C ALA A 190 -3.63 14.03 -27.83
N GLY A 191 -4.73 14.70 -27.47
CA GLY A 191 -5.09 15.98 -28.09
C GLY A 191 -5.66 15.84 -29.49
N ILE A 192 -6.16 14.64 -29.82
CA ILE A 192 -6.82 14.33 -31.08
C ILE A 192 -8.31 14.53 -30.88
N TRP A 193 -8.99 14.95 -31.94
CA TRP A 193 -10.43 15.02 -32.02
C TRP A 193 -10.94 14.29 -33.26
N PHE A 194 -12.20 13.89 -33.26
CA PHE A 194 -12.79 13.22 -34.41
C PHE A 194 -14.19 13.73 -34.76
N ILE A 195 -14.59 13.52 -36.01
CA ILE A 195 -15.95 13.81 -36.49
C ILE A 195 -16.49 12.62 -37.28
N CYS A 196 -17.79 12.35 -37.12
CA CYS A 196 -18.50 11.35 -37.92
C CYS A 196 -19.08 12.03 -39.18
N GLY A 197 -18.75 11.50 -40.35
CA GLY A 197 -19.16 12.00 -41.66
C GLY A 197 -19.54 10.90 -42.64
N GLU A 198 -19.73 11.27 -43.90
CA GLU A 198 -20.05 10.37 -45.02
C GLU A 198 -18.85 10.31 -45.98
N SER A 199 -18.63 9.16 -46.61
CA SER A 199 -17.62 9.03 -47.66
C SER A 199 -18.06 9.73 -48.96
N ASP A 200 -17.17 10.54 -49.52
CA ASP A 200 -17.40 11.15 -50.84
C ASP A 200 -17.28 10.15 -52.00
N THR A 201 -16.63 9.00 -51.77
CA THR A 201 -16.28 8.02 -52.81
C THR A 201 -17.04 6.70 -52.72
N VAL A 202 -17.45 6.29 -51.51
CA VAL A 202 -18.16 5.03 -51.26
C VAL A 202 -19.57 5.32 -50.77
N VAL A 203 -20.56 4.91 -51.54
CA VAL A 203 -21.97 5.06 -51.20
C VAL A 203 -22.31 4.24 -49.95
N ASP A 204 -23.07 4.83 -49.02
CA ASP A 204 -23.52 4.19 -47.78
C ASP A 204 -22.39 3.76 -46.83
N CYS A 205 -21.27 4.50 -46.85
CA CYS A 205 -20.14 4.30 -45.94
C CYS A 205 -20.02 5.45 -44.94
N GLU A 206 -20.07 5.12 -43.64
CA GLU A 206 -19.76 6.05 -42.57
C GLU A 206 -18.25 6.24 -42.45
N MET A 207 -17.80 7.50 -42.39
CA MET A 207 -16.40 7.84 -42.23
C MET A 207 -16.15 8.48 -40.87
N ILE A 208 -15.14 8.01 -40.15
CA ILE A 208 -14.64 8.67 -38.94
C ILE A 208 -13.31 9.36 -39.26
N TYR A 209 -13.28 10.69 -39.14
CA TYR A 209 -12.09 11.47 -39.42
C TYR A 209 -11.41 11.88 -38.12
N PHE A 210 -10.13 11.54 -37.95
CA PHE A 210 -9.32 11.93 -36.80
C PHE A 210 -8.32 13.02 -37.19
N HIS A 211 -8.29 14.09 -36.41
CA HIS A 211 -7.51 15.31 -36.63
C HIS A 211 -6.94 15.87 -35.32
N ASP A 212 -5.87 16.67 -35.40
CA ASP A 212 -5.25 17.34 -34.25
C ASP A 212 -4.86 18.80 -34.51
N ASP A 213 -5.23 19.34 -35.67
CA ASP A 213 -4.80 20.67 -36.11
C ASP A 213 -5.96 21.47 -36.75
N PHE A 214 -5.88 22.80 -36.68
CA PHE A 214 -6.90 23.70 -37.22
C PHE A 214 -6.97 23.70 -38.76
N THR A 215 -5.94 23.21 -39.46
CA THR A 215 -5.94 23.05 -40.93
C THR A 215 -7.03 22.11 -41.44
N HIS A 216 -7.58 21.27 -40.57
CA HIS A 216 -8.70 20.39 -40.87
C HIS A 216 -10.07 21.01 -40.56
N TYR A 217 -10.11 22.25 -40.09
CA TYR A 217 -11.36 23.01 -40.02
C TYR A 217 -11.83 23.33 -41.43
N ARG A 218 -13.12 23.08 -41.68
CA ARG A 218 -13.71 23.32 -42.99
C ARG A 218 -14.14 24.78 -43.11
N HIS A 219 -13.46 25.49 -44.00
CA HIS A 219 -13.85 26.82 -44.45
C HIS A 219 -14.66 26.71 -45.74
N ASP A 220 -15.85 27.31 -45.76
CA ASP A 220 -16.75 27.34 -46.91
C ASP A 220 -17.44 28.71 -46.91
N ASP A 221 -17.42 29.42 -48.04
CA ASP A 221 -17.99 30.77 -48.14
C ASP A 221 -19.50 30.77 -47.81
N ARG A 222 -20.18 29.63 -47.98
CA ARG A 222 -21.60 29.45 -47.64
C ARG A 222 -21.87 29.52 -46.13
N LEU A 223 -20.85 29.37 -45.29
CA LEU A 223 -20.94 29.47 -43.82
C LEU A 223 -20.70 30.89 -43.31
N SER A 224 -20.62 31.86 -44.23
CA SER A 224 -20.57 33.29 -43.91
C SER A 224 -21.96 33.90 -44.04
N ALA A 225 -22.68 34.04 -42.92
CA ALA A 225 -24.07 34.48 -42.88
C ALA A 225 -24.24 35.80 -42.09
N PRO A 226 -25.21 36.66 -42.44
CA PRO A 226 -25.48 37.86 -41.66
C PRO A 226 -26.09 37.48 -40.30
N MET A 227 -25.77 38.26 -39.28
CA MET A 227 -26.42 38.15 -37.97
C MET A 227 -27.69 39.01 -37.99
N LEU A 228 -28.85 38.36 -37.91
CA LEU A 228 -30.17 38.98 -37.99
C LEU A 228 -31.07 38.37 -36.91
N SER A 229 -31.61 39.20 -36.00
CA SER A 229 -32.55 38.71 -34.99
C SER A 229 -33.81 38.13 -35.64
N GLU A 230 -34.43 37.12 -35.02
CA GLU A 230 -35.75 36.57 -35.40
C GLU A 230 -36.83 37.68 -35.29
N GLY A 231 -36.93 38.51 -36.31
CA GLY A 231 -38.01 39.48 -36.51
C GLY A 231 -38.96 38.94 -37.58
N GLY A 232 -40.26 38.86 -37.28
CA GLY A 232 -41.29 38.17 -38.08
C GLY A 232 -41.56 38.67 -39.51
N MET A 233 -40.69 39.50 -40.10
CA MET A 233 -40.75 39.98 -41.48
C MET A 233 -39.40 39.87 -42.24
N ASN A 234 -38.45 39.04 -41.78
CA ASN A 234 -37.23 38.77 -42.54
C ASN A 234 -37.51 37.70 -43.62
N SER A 235 -37.92 38.14 -44.80
CA SER A 235 -38.39 37.29 -45.91
C SER A 235 -37.38 37.03 -47.03
N ASP A 236 -36.11 37.41 -46.85
CA ASP A 236 -35.12 37.32 -47.94
C ASP A 236 -34.61 35.89 -48.20
N GLY A 237 -35.06 34.89 -47.43
CA GLY A 237 -34.72 33.46 -47.64
C GLY A 237 -33.23 33.13 -47.49
N ALA A 238 -32.43 34.06 -46.94
CA ALA A 238 -31.00 33.90 -46.71
C ALA A 238 -30.75 33.32 -45.31
N GLU A 239 -30.00 32.22 -45.26
CA GLU A 239 -29.57 31.61 -43.99
C GLU A 239 -28.82 32.65 -43.14
N SER A 240 -29.10 32.67 -41.83
CA SER A 240 -28.74 33.76 -40.92
C SER A 240 -28.40 33.27 -39.51
N ILE A 241 -27.56 34.02 -38.80
CA ILE A 241 -27.28 33.78 -37.37
C ILE A 241 -28.27 34.60 -36.53
N PHE A 242 -29.16 33.94 -35.82
CA PHE A 242 -30.25 34.57 -35.06
C PHE A 242 -29.82 35.14 -33.71
N SER A 243 -28.97 34.40 -33.00
CA SER A 243 -28.42 34.82 -31.72
C SER A 243 -26.96 34.37 -31.60
N LEU A 244 -26.17 35.13 -30.84
CA LEU A 244 -24.79 34.82 -30.54
C LEU A 244 -24.40 35.38 -29.18
N GLU A 245 -24.02 34.50 -28.27
CA GLU A 245 -23.51 34.80 -26.94
C GLU A 245 -22.01 34.47 -26.88
N THR A 246 -21.24 35.30 -26.18
CA THR A 246 -19.81 35.05 -25.91
C THR A 246 -19.64 34.74 -24.43
N HIS A 247 -19.07 33.58 -24.13
CA HIS A 247 -18.75 33.10 -22.80
C HIS A 247 -17.24 33.07 -22.64
N THR A 248 -16.70 33.84 -21.68
CA THR A 248 -15.26 33.88 -21.39
C THR A 248 -14.97 33.53 -19.95
N ARG A 249 -13.85 32.86 -19.70
CA ARG A 249 -13.41 32.49 -18.35
C ARG A 249 -11.90 32.65 -18.17
N SER A 250 -11.48 32.94 -16.95
CA SER A 250 -10.05 32.90 -16.58
C SER A 250 -9.56 31.45 -16.55
N ILE A 251 -8.31 31.23 -16.96
CA ILE A 251 -7.62 29.93 -16.96
C ILE A 251 -6.25 30.04 -16.27
N PRO A 252 -5.67 28.92 -15.80
CA PRO A 252 -4.30 28.91 -15.30
C PRO A 252 -3.30 29.51 -16.28
N ARG A 253 -2.33 30.27 -15.75
CA ARG A 253 -1.26 30.90 -16.54
C ARG A 253 -0.16 29.93 -16.91
N SER A 254 0.16 28.99 -16.01
CA SER A 254 1.18 27.97 -16.23
C SER A 254 0.64 26.57 -15.94
N TYR A 255 1.14 25.59 -16.69
CA TYR A 255 0.80 24.17 -16.57
C TYR A 255 2.08 23.39 -16.37
N THR A 256 2.28 22.85 -15.17
CA THR A 256 3.47 22.09 -14.78
C THR A 256 3.13 20.61 -14.64
N VAL A 257 3.91 19.77 -15.31
CA VAL A 257 3.81 18.31 -15.22
C VAL A 257 5.10 17.77 -14.61
N ARG A 258 4.96 16.97 -13.54
CA ARG A 258 6.08 16.30 -12.88
C ARG A 258 5.87 14.79 -12.87
N GLY A 259 6.96 14.04 -13.03
CA GLY A 259 6.98 12.58 -12.90
C GLY A 259 8.32 12.04 -12.40
N TYR A 260 8.39 10.72 -12.32
CA TYR A 260 9.54 9.99 -11.79
C TYR A 260 9.82 8.76 -12.64
N ASN A 261 11.06 8.63 -13.11
CA ASN A 261 11.52 7.47 -13.87
C ASN A 261 12.58 6.71 -13.06
N TYR A 262 12.21 5.55 -12.51
CA TYR A 262 13.10 4.75 -11.67
C TYR A 262 14.36 4.25 -12.39
N ARG A 263 14.35 4.19 -13.74
CA ARG A 263 15.53 3.80 -14.54
C ARG A 263 16.58 4.90 -14.64
N LYS A 264 16.21 6.14 -14.31
CA LYS A 264 17.08 7.34 -14.32
C LYS A 264 17.11 8.03 -12.94
N ALA A 265 16.80 7.31 -11.87
CA ALA A 265 16.81 7.85 -10.50
C ALA A 265 18.18 8.48 -10.13
N PRO A 266 18.23 9.52 -9.29
CA PRO A 266 17.14 10.09 -8.47
C PRO A 266 16.37 11.26 -9.12
N ASP A 267 16.73 11.67 -10.33
CA ASP A 267 16.25 12.94 -10.88
C ASP A 267 14.75 12.92 -11.19
N ALA A 268 14.05 13.94 -10.67
CA ALA A 268 12.66 14.18 -11.04
C ALA A 268 12.59 14.75 -12.46
N ILE A 269 11.56 14.34 -13.20
CA ILE A 269 11.29 14.85 -14.55
C ILE A 269 10.20 15.90 -14.41
N GLU A 270 10.48 17.13 -14.85
CA GLU A 270 9.55 18.25 -14.74
C GLU A 270 9.65 19.16 -15.97
N ALA A 271 8.48 19.63 -16.43
CA ALA A 271 8.36 20.58 -17.52
C ALA A 271 7.12 21.46 -17.31
N THR A 272 7.19 22.71 -17.78
CA THR A 272 6.11 23.70 -17.63
C THR A 272 5.83 24.38 -18.96
N SER A 273 4.55 24.56 -19.29
CA SER A 273 4.10 25.41 -20.40
C SER A 273 3.40 26.65 -19.86
N VAL A 274 3.75 27.84 -20.39
CA VAL A 274 3.30 29.13 -19.87
C VAL A 274 2.56 29.92 -20.95
N ILE A 275 1.41 30.48 -20.61
CA ILE A 275 0.69 31.43 -21.46
C ILE A 275 1.31 32.82 -21.25
N HIS A 276 1.79 33.40 -22.35
CA HIS A 276 2.35 34.74 -22.36
C HIS A 276 1.35 35.73 -22.96
N ASN A 277 1.46 37.00 -22.57
CA ASN A 277 0.73 38.12 -23.16
C ASN A 277 -0.82 38.05 -23.05
N ASP A 278 -1.35 37.34 -22.05
CA ASP A 278 -2.78 37.33 -21.73
C ASP A 278 -3.01 37.64 -20.25
N SER A 279 -3.49 38.85 -19.97
CA SER A 279 -3.75 39.36 -18.61
C SER A 279 -4.96 38.72 -17.94
N THR A 280 -5.76 37.92 -18.66
CA THR A 280 -6.92 37.21 -18.12
C THR A 280 -6.54 35.87 -17.47
N THR A 281 -5.28 35.46 -17.57
CA THR A 281 -4.76 34.22 -16.99
C THR A 281 -4.17 34.43 -15.58
N TYR A 282 -4.36 33.47 -14.68
CA TYR A 282 -3.88 33.57 -13.29
C TYR A 282 -3.58 32.20 -12.67
N GLY A 283 -2.50 32.11 -11.88
CA GLY A 283 -2.14 30.91 -11.13
C GLY A 283 -1.43 29.82 -11.94
N GLU A 284 -1.15 28.71 -11.27
CA GLU A 284 -0.49 27.52 -11.82
C GLU A 284 -1.38 26.28 -11.65
N SER A 285 -1.40 25.44 -12.68
CA SER A 285 -1.94 24.08 -12.63
C SER A 285 -0.79 23.08 -12.55
N TYR A 286 -0.78 22.24 -11.52
CA TYR A 286 0.26 21.24 -11.29
C TYR A 286 -0.28 19.81 -11.42
N THR A 287 0.42 18.92 -12.13
CA THR A 287 0.01 17.54 -12.36
C THR A 287 1.13 16.55 -12.04
N TYR A 288 0.80 15.48 -11.30
CA TYR A 288 1.69 14.37 -10.97
C TYR A 288 0.97 13.03 -11.14
N GLY A 289 1.72 11.96 -11.39
CA GLY A 289 1.19 10.59 -11.51
C GLY A 289 0.86 10.11 -12.93
N LEU A 290 1.38 10.81 -13.95
CA LEU A 290 1.31 10.40 -15.35
C LEU A 290 2.51 9.52 -15.72
N PRO A 291 2.38 8.63 -16.73
CA PRO A 291 3.50 7.84 -17.25
C PRO A 291 4.42 8.69 -18.15
N VAL A 292 5.10 9.66 -17.54
CA VAL A 292 6.13 10.48 -18.20
C VAL A 292 7.52 9.94 -17.89
N LEU A 293 8.28 9.58 -18.92
CA LEU A 293 9.59 8.92 -18.78
C LEU A 293 10.77 9.81 -19.18
N THR A 294 10.48 10.90 -19.90
CA THR A 294 11.43 11.88 -20.41
C THR A 294 10.93 13.32 -20.20
N LYS A 295 11.82 14.30 -20.32
CA LYS A 295 11.45 15.72 -20.19
C LYS A 295 10.56 16.16 -21.35
N GLU A 296 10.76 15.56 -22.52
CA GLU A 296 9.95 15.75 -23.72
C GLU A 296 8.51 15.27 -23.49
N ASP A 297 8.32 14.11 -22.84
CA ASP A 297 6.98 13.63 -22.46
C ASP A 297 6.28 14.61 -21.52
N ALA A 298 6.98 15.09 -20.49
CA ALA A 298 6.42 16.05 -19.54
C ALA A 298 6.07 17.38 -20.23
N GLN A 299 6.91 17.84 -21.18
CA GLN A 299 6.66 19.05 -21.96
C GLN A 299 5.42 18.87 -22.86
N ALA A 300 5.27 17.72 -23.52
CA ALA A 300 4.11 17.41 -24.35
C ALA A 300 2.81 17.38 -23.54
N GLU A 301 2.83 16.75 -22.35
CA GLU A 301 1.68 16.70 -21.44
C GLU A 301 1.31 18.08 -20.86
N ALA A 302 2.30 18.93 -20.58
CA ALA A 302 2.09 20.31 -20.14
C ALA A 302 1.50 21.17 -21.28
N LEU A 303 2.01 21.02 -22.50
CA LEU A 303 1.52 21.73 -23.68
C LEU A 303 0.07 21.33 -24.01
N LEU A 304 -0.25 20.03 -23.95
CA LEU A 304 -1.61 19.55 -24.20
C LEU A 304 -2.64 20.20 -23.26
N ARG A 305 -2.34 20.29 -21.97
CA ARG A 305 -3.20 20.93 -20.96
C ARG A 305 -3.37 22.43 -21.22
N GLN A 306 -2.30 23.10 -21.62
CA GLN A 306 -2.35 24.50 -22.01
C GLN A 306 -3.25 24.71 -23.25
N GLU A 307 -3.07 23.88 -24.29
CA GLU A 307 -3.87 23.95 -25.52
C GLU A 307 -5.35 23.69 -25.26
N GLU A 308 -5.67 22.69 -24.44
CA GLU A 308 -7.06 22.39 -24.06
C GLU A 308 -7.71 23.55 -23.33
N ALA A 309 -7.02 24.15 -22.35
CA ALA A 309 -7.54 25.27 -21.60
C ALA A 309 -7.73 26.51 -22.49
N LEU A 310 -6.78 26.80 -23.39
CA LEU A 310 -6.87 27.88 -24.37
C LEU A 310 -8.06 27.70 -25.32
N SER A 311 -8.33 26.46 -25.76
CA SER A 311 -9.45 26.16 -26.63
C SER A 311 -10.81 26.46 -25.98
N GLN A 312 -10.90 26.42 -24.65
CA GLN A 312 -12.15 26.62 -23.89
C GLN A 312 -12.25 27.98 -23.19
N GLN A 313 -11.21 28.82 -23.26
CA GLN A 313 -11.20 30.12 -22.61
C GLN A 313 -12.26 31.08 -23.19
N VAL A 314 -12.51 30.99 -24.50
CA VAL A 314 -13.52 31.78 -25.23
C VAL A 314 -14.44 30.82 -25.98
N GLN A 315 -15.73 30.82 -25.63
CA GLN A 315 -16.74 30.01 -26.27
C GLN A 315 -17.87 30.88 -26.80
N TYR A 316 -18.43 30.50 -27.94
CA TYR A 316 -19.56 31.16 -28.57
C TYR A 316 -20.76 30.22 -28.59
N HIS A 317 -21.91 30.67 -28.12
CA HIS A 317 -23.16 29.93 -28.21
C HIS A 317 -24.08 30.68 -29.15
N GLY A 318 -24.50 30.06 -30.24
CA GLY A 318 -25.31 30.72 -31.25
C GLY A 318 -26.47 29.88 -31.74
N THR A 319 -27.41 30.53 -32.41
CA THR A 319 -28.51 29.86 -33.11
C THR A 319 -28.57 30.31 -34.57
N THR A 320 -28.86 29.38 -35.48
CA THR A 320 -28.87 29.60 -36.93
C THR A 320 -29.84 28.64 -37.63
N ASP A 321 -30.25 28.94 -38.85
CA ASP A 321 -30.98 28.04 -39.76
C ASP A 321 -30.05 27.36 -40.81
N MET A 322 -28.76 27.68 -40.79
CA MET A 322 -27.77 27.10 -41.71
C MET A 322 -27.71 25.57 -41.60
N LEU A 323 -28.07 24.86 -42.67
CA LEU A 323 -28.06 23.40 -42.68
C LEU A 323 -26.65 22.81 -42.56
N ASP A 324 -25.67 23.51 -43.13
CA ASP A 324 -24.26 23.12 -43.12
C ASP A 324 -23.54 23.57 -41.82
N ALA A 325 -24.23 24.15 -40.82
CA ALA A 325 -23.66 24.54 -39.51
C ALA A 325 -23.40 23.30 -38.61
N MET A 326 -22.37 22.54 -38.96
CA MET A 326 -22.04 21.25 -38.34
C MET A 326 -20.67 21.29 -37.64
N PRO A 327 -20.37 20.35 -36.72
CA PRO A 327 -19.08 20.32 -36.05
C PRO A 327 -17.90 20.20 -37.02
N GLY A 328 -16.83 20.97 -36.77
CA GLY A 328 -15.66 21.09 -37.63
C GLY A 328 -15.76 22.20 -38.71
N ASN A 329 -16.96 22.75 -38.94
CA ASN A 329 -17.16 23.84 -39.89
C ASN A 329 -16.95 25.21 -39.24
N VAL A 330 -16.35 26.13 -39.99
CA VAL A 330 -16.10 27.51 -39.54
C VAL A 330 -17.23 28.42 -40.00
N VAL A 331 -17.97 28.96 -39.04
CA VAL A 331 -19.04 29.92 -39.27
C VAL A 331 -18.54 31.34 -39.01
N LYS A 332 -18.96 32.30 -39.83
CA LYS A 332 -18.54 33.71 -39.69
C LYS A 332 -19.72 34.67 -39.87
N PRO A 333 -19.95 35.61 -38.95
CA PRO A 333 -20.92 36.68 -39.19
C PRO A 333 -20.40 37.62 -40.29
N SER A 334 -21.19 37.84 -41.35
CA SER A 334 -20.78 38.67 -42.48
C SER A 334 -20.89 40.19 -42.20
N ASN A 335 -21.79 40.58 -41.29
CA ASN A 335 -22.10 41.97 -40.95
C ASN A 335 -21.59 42.40 -39.56
N ARG A 336 -20.85 41.54 -38.84
CA ARG A 336 -20.31 41.83 -37.50
C ARG A 336 -18.93 41.21 -37.30
N ALA A 337 -17.96 42.05 -36.93
CA ALA A 337 -16.64 41.56 -36.53
C ALA A 337 -16.65 41.04 -35.08
N LEU A 338 -15.97 39.92 -34.84
CA LEU A 338 -15.76 39.35 -33.51
C LEU A 338 -14.31 39.56 -33.09
N ALA A 339 -14.08 40.14 -31.91
CA ALA A 339 -12.75 40.53 -31.45
C ALA A 339 -11.80 39.33 -31.30
N ASP A 340 -12.28 38.26 -30.66
CA ASP A 340 -11.51 37.04 -30.37
C ASP A 340 -11.62 35.97 -31.47
N ALA A 341 -12.40 36.20 -32.54
CA ALA A 341 -12.67 35.21 -33.60
C ALA A 341 -12.65 35.88 -34.99
N LYS A 342 -11.53 36.54 -35.33
CA LYS A 342 -11.37 37.34 -36.57
C LYS A 342 -11.60 36.51 -37.84
N TRP A 343 -11.21 35.24 -37.80
CA TRP A 343 -11.27 34.30 -38.92
C TRP A 343 -12.53 33.44 -38.91
N GLY A 344 -13.46 33.69 -37.97
CA GLY A 344 -14.66 32.90 -37.75
C GLY A 344 -14.56 32.03 -36.50
N MET A 345 -15.63 31.29 -36.25
CA MET A 345 -15.76 30.38 -35.11
C MET A 345 -15.96 28.96 -35.63
N VAL A 346 -15.13 28.02 -35.18
CA VAL A 346 -15.30 26.60 -35.53
C VAL A 346 -16.34 25.98 -34.59
N ILE A 347 -17.37 25.37 -35.17
CA ILE A 347 -18.41 24.68 -34.40
C ILE A 347 -17.82 23.42 -33.79
N VAL A 348 -17.94 23.27 -32.46
CA VAL A 348 -17.52 22.08 -31.72
C VAL A 348 -18.71 21.19 -31.37
N CYS A 349 -19.92 21.74 -31.31
CA CYS A 349 -21.15 21.00 -31.04
C CYS A 349 -22.32 21.72 -31.70
N ALA A 350 -23.19 20.98 -32.38
CA ALA A 350 -24.41 21.46 -33.02
C ALA A 350 -25.59 20.58 -32.61
N LYS A 351 -26.65 21.19 -32.11
CA LYS A 351 -27.93 20.58 -31.83
C LYS A 351 -28.93 21.11 -32.84
N PHE A 352 -29.47 20.26 -33.69
CA PHE A 352 -30.46 20.66 -34.67
C PHE A 352 -31.84 20.13 -34.30
N SER A 353 -32.87 20.88 -34.65
CA SER A 353 -34.25 20.47 -34.46
C SER A 353 -35.11 20.97 -35.62
N ALA A 354 -36.14 20.19 -35.96
CA ALA A 354 -37.18 20.61 -36.88
C ALA A 354 -38.48 19.86 -36.57
N ALA A 355 -39.61 20.50 -36.80
CA ALA A 355 -40.92 19.86 -36.70
C ALA A 355 -41.89 20.48 -37.70
N ARG A 356 -43.03 19.85 -37.97
CA ARG A 356 -44.06 20.47 -38.84
C ARG A 356 -44.51 21.86 -38.39
N LYS A 357 -44.41 22.13 -37.08
CA LYS A 357 -44.79 23.40 -36.45
C LYS A 357 -43.61 24.35 -36.22
N GLN A 358 -42.38 23.95 -36.55
CA GLN A 358 -41.17 24.71 -36.24
C GLN A 358 -40.13 24.58 -37.38
N PRO A 359 -39.60 25.69 -37.92
CA PRO A 359 -38.58 25.64 -38.95
C PRO A 359 -37.32 24.93 -38.45
N PHE A 360 -36.48 24.50 -39.39
CA PHE A 360 -35.18 23.93 -39.06
C PHE A 360 -34.32 24.97 -38.33
N LYS A 361 -33.76 24.56 -37.19
CA LYS A 361 -32.91 25.42 -36.35
C LYS A 361 -31.74 24.61 -35.80
N VAL A 362 -30.57 25.23 -35.76
CA VAL A 362 -29.34 24.72 -35.17
C VAL A 362 -28.92 25.62 -34.03
N GLU A 363 -28.79 25.06 -32.84
CA GLU A 363 -28.09 25.66 -31.70
C GLU A 363 -26.67 25.11 -31.67
N TYR A 364 -25.67 25.97 -31.67
CA TYR A 364 -24.28 25.53 -31.74
C TYR A 364 -23.41 26.15 -30.65
N ARG A 365 -22.38 25.41 -30.27
CA ARG A 365 -21.24 25.89 -29.50
C ARG A 365 -20.03 25.90 -30.40
N ALA A 366 -19.26 26.99 -30.35
CA ALA A 366 -18.09 27.19 -31.18
C ALA A 366 -16.95 27.84 -30.39
N ILE A 367 -15.74 27.73 -30.92
CA ILE A 367 -14.55 28.40 -30.39
C ILE A 367 -13.90 29.22 -31.52
N PRO A 368 -13.02 30.20 -31.23
CA PRO A 368 -12.24 30.86 -32.26
C PRO A 368 -11.53 29.88 -33.20
N SER A 369 -11.64 30.06 -34.51
CA SER A 369 -11.08 29.13 -35.50
C SER A 369 -9.55 29.18 -35.62
N ASP A 370 -8.89 30.16 -35.00
CA ASP A 370 -7.44 30.28 -34.91
C ASP A 370 -6.85 29.58 -33.67
N ARG A 371 -7.70 28.91 -32.88
CA ARG A 371 -7.28 28.09 -31.74
C ARG A 371 -7.33 26.60 -32.09
N LEU A 372 -6.36 25.86 -31.60
CA LEU A 372 -6.34 24.40 -31.67
C LEU A 372 -7.40 23.83 -30.74
N TYR A 373 -8.41 23.16 -31.30
CA TYR A 373 -9.38 22.43 -30.50
C TYR A 373 -8.73 21.19 -29.92
N ARG A 374 -8.88 21.02 -28.60
CA ARG A 374 -8.58 19.76 -27.92
C ARG A 374 -9.86 19.32 -27.25
N MET A 375 -10.15 18.02 -27.37
CA MET A 375 -11.25 17.44 -26.59
C MET A 375 -10.98 17.68 -25.10
N PRO A 376 -12.00 18.04 -24.30
CA PRO A 376 -11.81 18.27 -22.87
C PRO A 376 -11.18 17.06 -22.19
N LEU A 377 -10.13 17.26 -21.38
CA LEU A 377 -9.33 16.14 -20.85
C LEU A 377 -10.12 15.21 -19.91
N LEU A 378 -11.05 15.79 -19.14
CA LEU A 378 -11.92 15.09 -18.19
C LEU A 378 -11.15 14.13 -17.27
N GLU A 379 -10.04 14.59 -16.67
CA GLU A 379 -9.12 13.73 -15.88
C GLU A 379 -9.80 12.98 -14.72
N HIS A 380 -10.90 13.54 -14.17
CA HIS A 380 -11.71 12.91 -13.13
C HIS A 380 -12.44 11.63 -13.60
N THR A 381 -12.54 11.42 -14.93
CA THR A 381 -13.14 10.21 -15.54
C THR A 381 -12.09 9.15 -15.88
N TRP A 382 -10.79 9.44 -15.70
CA TRP A 382 -9.75 8.48 -16.06
C TRP A 382 -9.77 7.28 -15.11
N PRO A 383 -9.62 6.04 -15.63
CA PRO A 383 -9.77 4.86 -14.83
C PRO A 383 -8.67 4.73 -13.77
N ARG A 384 -9.04 4.24 -12.58
CA ARG A 384 -8.15 3.98 -11.46
C ARG A 384 -8.41 2.58 -10.89
N MET A 385 -7.36 1.80 -10.72
CA MET A 385 -7.37 0.55 -9.99
C MET A 385 -7.64 0.83 -8.50
N GLN A 386 -8.66 0.19 -7.92
CA GLN A 386 -9.02 0.34 -6.51
C GLN A 386 -8.10 -0.46 -5.56
N GLY A 387 -7.35 -1.43 -6.10
CA GLY A 387 -6.43 -2.29 -5.37
C GLY A 387 -5.47 -2.99 -6.33
N ASP A 388 -4.76 -4.00 -5.84
CA ASP A 388 -3.97 -4.88 -6.70
C ASP A 388 -4.84 -5.95 -7.38
N ILE A 389 -4.32 -6.51 -8.46
CA ILE A 389 -4.93 -7.60 -9.21
C ILE A 389 -3.99 -8.80 -9.27
N SER A 390 -4.56 -10.00 -9.33
CA SER A 390 -3.76 -11.21 -9.47
C SER A 390 -3.19 -11.36 -10.88
N ALA A 391 -1.97 -11.88 -10.94
CA ALA A 391 -1.28 -12.26 -12.15
C ALA A 391 -0.32 -13.41 -11.85
N VAL A 392 0.24 -14.01 -12.88
CA VAL A 392 1.33 -14.99 -12.75
C VAL A 392 2.56 -14.53 -13.53
N ILE A 393 3.75 -14.74 -12.98
CA ILE A 393 5.00 -14.48 -13.70
C ILE A 393 5.03 -15.33 -14.97
N ALA A 394 5.48 -14.73 -16.07
CA ALA A 394 5.50 -15.35 -17.39
C ALA A 394 6.89 -15.28 -18.02
N SER A 395 7.34 -16.39 -18.59
CA SER A 395 8.59 -16.47 -19.35
C SER A 395 8.37 -17.11 -20.74
N PRO A 396 9.18 -16.74 -21.76
CA PRO A 396 9.03 -17.27 -23.12
C PRO A 396 9.06 -18.80 -23.20
N ASN A 397 9.84 -19.41 -22.33
CA ASN A 397 9.98 -20.84 -22.18
C ASN A 397 10.19 -21.19 -20.71
N GLN A 398 10.32 -22.47 -20.36
CA GLN A 398 10.62 -22.89 -19.00
C GLN A 398 12.12 -22.77 -18.71
N TYR A 399 12.49 -22.05 -17.64
CA TYR A 399 13.89 -21.84 -17.23
C TYR A 399 14.14 -22.36 -15.82
N ALA A 400 15.34 -22.93 -15.61
CA ALA A 400 15.78 -23.43 -14.30
C ALA A 400 16.10 -22.31 -13.30
N GLN A 401 16.30 -21.09 -13.79
CA GLN A 401 16.53 -19.89 -12.99
C GLN A 401 15.40 -18.89 -13.28
N PRO A 402 15.09 -18.00 -12.34
CA PRO A 402 14.11 -16.93 -12.55
C PRO A 402 14.37 -16.16 -13.85
N PHE A 403 13.36 -16.04 -14.70
CA PHE A 403 13.45 -15.27 -15.95
C PHE A 403 13.27 -13.79 -15.62
N VAL A 404 14.38 -13.14 -15.29
CA VAL A 404 14.42 -11.77 -14.79
C VAL A 404 15.43 -10.96 -15.60
N THR A 405 15.13 -9.68 -15.84
CA THR A 405 16.10 -8.79 -16.49
C THR A 405 17.29 -8.52 -15.55
N LYS A 406 18.39 -7.98 -16.11
CA LYS A 406 19.54 -7.52 -15.31
C LYS A 406 19.16 -6.50 -14.22
N ASP A 407 18.04 -5.81 -14.42
CA ASP A 407 17.51 -4.76 -13.54
C ASP A 407 16.48 -5.30 -12.54
N GLY A 408 16.20 -6.61 -12.55
CA GLY A 408 15.28 -7.26 -11.62
C GLY A 408 13.80 -7.14 -12.00
N GLU A 409 13.49 -6.91 -13.28
CA GLU A 409 12.13 -6.76 -13.81
C GLU A 409 11.61 -8.09 -14.39
N TYR A 410 10.28 -8.26 -14.33
CA TYR A 410 9.57 -9.47 -14.74
C TYR A 410 8.53 -9.18 -15.82
N VAL A 411 8.17 -10.21 -16.58
CA VAL A 411 6.95 -10.23 -17.38
C VAL A 411 5.91 -11.06 -16.62
N ALA A 412 4.64 -10.68 -16.68
CA ALA A 412 3.56 -11.38 -16.02
C ALA A 412 2.33 -11.49 -16.93
N ARG A 413 1.60 -12.60 -16.82
CA ARG A 413 0.29 -12.78 -17.44
C ARG A 413 -0.77 -12.32 -16.44
N ILE A 414 -1.38 -11.19 -16.73
CA ILE A 414 -2.41 -10.54 -15.91
C ILE A 414 -3.73 -11.30 -16.08
N HIS A 415 -4.37 -11.75 -14.99
CA HIS A 415 -5.59 -12.56 -15.10
C HIS A 415 -6.79 -11.79 -15.64
N ALA A 416 -6.84 -10.48 -15.38
CA ALA A 416 -7.88 -9.62 -15.92
C ALA A 416 -7.74 -9.38 -17.44
N ASP A 417 -6.55 -9.63 -18.03
CA ASP A 417 -6.34 -9.52 -19.47
C ASP A 417 -6.85 -10.77 -20.17
N ARG A 418 -7.94 -10.62 -20.94
CA ARG A 418 -8.56 -11.73 -21.67
C ARG A 418 -8.00 -11.92 -23.08
N ASP A 419 -7.14 -11.02 -23.53
CA ASP A 419 -6.53 -11.13 -24.85
C ASP A 419 -5.54 -12.28 -24.90
N THR A 420 -5.52 -13.00 -26.02
CA THR A 420 -4.52 -14.04 -26.24
C THR A 420 -3.17 -13.37 -26.50
N ARG A 421 -2.18 -13.68 -25.66
CA ARG A 421 -0.83 -13.12 -25.74
C ARG A 421 0.20 -14.19 -26.12
N VAL A 422 1.28 -13.74 -26.75
CA VAL A 422 2.45 -14.58 -26.97
C VAL A 422 3.18 -14.76 -25.64
N LYS A 423 3.54 -16.00 -25.32
CA LYS A 423 4.23 -16.32 -24.06
C LYS A 423 5.58 -15.60 -23.96
N GLY A 424 5.89 -15.07 -22.78
CA GLY A 424 7.05 -14.22 -22.51
C GLY A 424 6.90 -12.77 -22.98
N MET A 425 5.74 -12.39 -23.49
CA MET A 425 5.38 -11.04 -23.93
C MET A 425 3.94 -10.68 -23.52
N GLU A 426 3.45 -11.26 -22.41
CA GLU A 426 2.09 -11.03 -21.92
C GLU A 426 1.91 -9.68 -21.22
N SER A 427 2.99 -9.08 -20.71
CA SER A 427 3.00 -7.72 -20.16
C SER A 427 4.21 -6.91 -20.57
N CYS A 428 4.20 -5.61 -20.26
CA CYS A 428 5.41 -4.83 -20.15
C CYS A 428 6.33 -5.35 -19.02
N LEU A 429 7.56 -4.84 -18.97
CA LEU A 429 8.49 -5.14 -17.88
C LEU A 429 8.00 -4.50 -16.58
N LEU A 430 7.74 -5.34 -15.58
CA LEU A 430 7.21 -4.96 -14.28
C LEU A 430 8.31 -5.01 -13.22
N ARG A 431 8.44 -3.93 -12.45
CA ARG A 431 9.35 -3.88 -11.31
C ARG A 431 8.78 -4.70 -10.14
N LEU A 432 9.63 -5.47 -9.47
CA LEU A 432 9.28 -6.13 -8.22
C LEU A 432 9.51 -5.20 -7.02
N ALA A 433 8.47 -4.97 -6.21
CA ALA A 433 8.60 -4.44 -4.86
C ALA A 433 9.28 -5.50 -3.98
N LYS A 434 10.44 -5.15 -3.41
CA LYS A 434 11.28 -6.08 -2.64
C LYS A 434 11.27 -5.68 -1.16
N PRO A 435 11.44 -6.65 -0.23
CA PRO A 435 11.65 -6.32 1.19
C PRO A 435 12.85 -5.39 1.40
N PHE A 436 13.89 -5.54 0.55
CA PHE A 436 15.05 -4.66 0.57
C PHE A 436 15.73 -4.59 -0.81
N ALA A 437 16.05 -3.38 -1.25
CA ALA A 437 16.93 -3.13 -2.38
C ALA A 437 17.73 -1.85 -2.08
N GLY A 438 19.04 -1.97 -1.94
CA GLY A 438 19.93 -0.88 -1.56
C GLY A 438 21.07 -0.67 -2.55
N SER A 439 22.02 0.19 -2.18
CA SER A 439 23.25 0.41 -2.94
C SER A 439 24.14 -0.85 -2.97
N HIS A 440 25.16 -0.88 -3.85
CA HIS A 440 26.20 -1.93 -3.91
C HIS A 440 25.74 -3.35 -4.27
N ARG A 441 24.64 -3.52 -5.02
CA ARG A 441 24.04 -4.85 -5.32
C ARG A 441 23.64 -5.62 -4.05
N THR A 442 23.50 -4.91 -2.93
CA THR A 442 22.88 -5.46 -1.72
C THR A 442 21.39 -5.42 -1.90
N GLY A 443 20.74 -6.53 -1.60
CA GLY A 443 19.34 -6.65 -1.90
C GLY A 443 18.85 -8.02 -1.54
N PHE A 444 17.57 -8.05 -1.22
CA PHE A 444 16.86 -9.27 -1.00
C PHE A 444 16.12 -9.59 -2.29
N HIS A 445 16.62 -10.58 -3.02
CA HIS A 445 16.01 -10.99 -4.28
C HIS A 445 15.83 -12.49 -4.28
N TYR A 446 14.63 -12.92 -3.90
CA TYR A 446 14.12 -14.21 -4.32
C TYR A 446 13.60 -14.04 -5.73
N GLY A 447 14.30 -14.62 -6.69
CA GLY A 447 13.86 -14.52 -8.06
C GLY A 447 12.58 -15.33 -8.26
N LEU A 448 11.63 -14.73 -8.98
CA LEU A 448 10.32 -15.32 -9.20
C LEU A 448 10.34 -16.19 -10.46
N HIS A 449 9.91 -17.44 -10.34
CA HIS A 449 9.87 -18.37 -11.47
C HIS A 449 8.57 -18.24 -12.26
N ASP A 450 8.57 -18.71 -13.51
CA ASP A 450 7.37 -18.83 -14.37
C ASP A 450 6.22 -19.49 -13.60
N GLY A 451 5.03 -18.90 -13.65
CA GLY A 451 3.84 -19.36 -12.95
C GLY A 451 3.69 -18.89 -11.49
N THR A 452 4.69 -18.22 -10.90
CA THR A 452 4.59 -17.67 -9.54
C THR A 452 3.45 -16.65 -9.49
N GLU A 453 2.49 -16.81 -8.57
CA GLU A 453 1.37 -15.88 -8.44
C GLU A 453 1.78 -14.62 -7.69
N VAL A 454 1.33 -13.49 -8.22
CA VAL A 454 1.73 -12.16 -7.76
C VAL A 454 0.56 -11.20 -7.78
N GLY A 455 0.57 -10.25 -6.85
CA GLY A 455 -0.29 -9.07 -6.89
C GLY A 455 0.37 -7.97 -7.71
N ILE A 456 -0.33 -7.47 -8.75
CA ILE A 456 0.09 -6.32 -9.55
C ILE A 456 -0.72 -5.10 -9.11
N ALA A 457 -0.02 -4.03 -8.75
CA ALA A 457 -0.63 -2.75 -8.42
C ALA A 457 -0.19 -1.66 -9.39
N GLY A 458 -1.01 -0.60 -9.51
CA GLY A 458 -0.65 0.62 -10.23
C GLY A 458 -0.22 1.72 -9.29
N HIS A 459 0.87 2.44 -9.57
CA HIS A 459 1.22 3.64 -8.79
C HIS A 459 0.07 4.65 -8.83
N LEU A 460 -0.40 5.11 -7.66
CA LEU A 460 -1.58 5.98 -7.52
C LEU A 460 -2.84 5.38 -8.17
N GLY A 461 -2.95 4.06 -8.22
CA GLY A 461 -4.02 3.34 -8.91
C GLY A 461 -4.00 3.48 -10.43
N ASN A 462 -2.92 3.99 -11.04
CA ASN A 462 -2.87 4.17 -12.49
C ASN A 462 -2.58 2.81 -13.21
N PRO A 463 -3.50 2.30 -14.06
CA PRO A 463 -3.32 1.00 -14.73
C PRO A 463 -2.22 0.98 -15.80
N GLU A 464 -1.57 2.11 -16.06
CA GLU A 464 -0.41 2.25 -16.95
C GLU A 464 0.93 2.34 -16.19
N LEU A 465 0.91 2.35 -14.85
CA LEU A 465 2.11 2.39 -13.99
C LEU A 465 2.19 1.15 -13.11
N LEU A 466 2.15 -0.01 -13.76
CA LEU A 466 2.09 -1.32 -13.10
C LEU A 466 3.43 -1.75 -12.48
N TYR A 467 3.36 -2.39 -11.32
CA TYR A 467 4.48 -3.06 -10.66
C TYR A 467 3.99 -4.31 -9.91
N VAL A 468 4.88 -5.26 -9.69
CA VAL A 468 4.60 -6.42 -8.83
C VAL A 468 4.73 -5.96 -7.38
N ALA A 469 3.62 -5.95 -6.65
CA ALA A 469 3.53 -5.44 -5.28
C ALA A 469 3.93 -6.50 -4.25
N HIS A 470 3.54 -7.75 -4.46
CA HIS A 470 3.81 -8.87 -3.55
C HIS A 470 3.59 -10.20 -4.27
N VAL A 471 3.97 -11.29 -3.60
CA VAL A 471 3.91 -12.66 -4.09
C VAL A 471 2.92 -13.43 -3.24
N PHE A 472 2.07 -14.24 -3.88
CA PHE A 472 1.10 -15.09 -3.21
C PHE A 472 1.54 -16.56 -3.30
N HIS A 473 1.31 -17.30 -2.22
CA HIS A 473 1.15 -18.74 -2.35
C HIS A 473 -0.24 -19.01 -2.95
N ASN A 474 -0.39 -20.15 -3.61
CA ASN A 474 -1.67 -20.54 -4.18
C ASN A 474 -1.83 -22.05 -4.14
N SER A 475 -2.96 -22.55 -4.64
CA SER A 475 -3.24 -23.99 -4.64
C SER A 475 -2.23 -24.83 -5.44
N LEU A 476 -1.37 -24.20 -6.25
CA LEU A 476 -0.31 -24.87 -7.01
C LEU A 476 1.09 -24.68 -6.37
N ASN A 477 1.28 -23.66 -5.52
CA ASN A 477 2.55 -23.30 -4.89
C ASN A 477 2.28 -22.91 -3.44
N ASP A 478 2.34 -23.90 -2.56
CA ASP A 478 2.11 -23.71 -1.13
C ASP A 478 3.25 -22.90 -0.47
N ASP A 479 2.94 -22.19 0.61
CA ASP A 479 3.92 -21.38 1.34
C ASP A 479 4.97 -22.29 2.03
N PRO A 480 6.28 -22.20 1.72
CA PRO A 480 7.30 -23.02 2.37
C PRO A 480 7.56 -22.54 3.81
N SER A 481 7.12 -23.35 4.77
CA SER A 481 7.39 -23.16 6.20
C SER A 481 8.84 -23.50 6.57
N VAL A 482 9.68 -22.51 6.93
CA VAL A 482 10.90 -22.79 7.71
C VAL A 482 10.51 -22.91 9.18
N ALA A 483 10.12 -24.13 9.53
CA ALA A 483 9.59 -24.49 10.84
C ALA A 483 10.59 -25.25 11.68
N THR A 484 11.40 -24.53 12.44
CA THR A 484 12.11 -25.16 13.56
C THR A 484 11.23 -25.01 14.78
N SER A 485 10.37 -25.99 15.04
CA SER A 485 9.71 -26.04 16.35
C SER A 485 10.71 -26.37 17.46
N GLN A 486 11.81 -27.03 17.07
CA GLN A 486 12.90 -27.51 17.92
C GLN A 486 14.31 -27.41 17.29
N GLY A 487 14.48 -27.32 15.97
CA GLY A 487 15.82 -27.44 15.38
C GLY A 487 15.96 -27.00 13.92
N PHE A 488 17.11 -26.40 13.63
CA PHE A 488 17.51 -25.73 12.40
C PHE A 488 18.54 -26.54 11.61
N ASN A 489 18.51 -26.45 10.27
CA ASN A 489 19.52 -27.04 9.39
C ASN A 489 19.98 -26.03 8.32
N VAL A 490 21.30 -25.79 8.25
CA VAL A 490 21.94 -25.17 7.08
C VAL A 490 22.48 -26.29 6.19
N SER A 491 22.29 -26.16 4.88
CA SER A 491 22.93 -27.03 3.88
C SER A 491 23.35 -26.17 2.69
N ALA A 492 24.58 -26.36 2.18
CA ALA A 492 25.09 -25.64 1.02
C ALA A 492 25.80 -26.59 0.05
N PHE A 493 25.88 -26.19 -1.23
CA PHE A 493 26.22 -27.09 -2.34
C PHE A 493 27.71 -27.21 -2.71
N ARG A 494 28.63 -26.50 -2.05
CA ARG A 494 30.09 -26.75 -2.19
C ARG A 494 30.76 -26.76 -0.84
N ASN A 495 30.64 -25.68 -0.08
CA ASN A 495 31.20 -25.52 1.26
C ASN A 495 30.13 -24.87 2.16
N VAL A 496 29.93 -25.40 3.38
CA VAL A 496 29.26 -24.70 4.48
C VAL A 496 30.36 -24.23 5.42
N ALA A 497 30.85 -23.01 5.22
CA ALA A 497 31.84 -22.43 6.11
C ALA A 497 31.11 -21.69 7.24
N ILE A 498 31.02 -22.33 8.40
CA ILE A 498 30.56 -21.68 9.64
C ILE A 498 31.80 -21.07 10.29
N ALA A 499 32.25 -19.97 9.71
CA ALA A 499 33.36 -19.20 10.24
C ALA A 499 32.80 -18.11 11.15
N ALA A 500 33.07 -18.24 12.44
CA ALA A 500 32.87 -17.14 13.37
C ALA A 500 34.18 -16.37 13.56
N ARG A 501 34.17 -15.08 13.21
CA ARG A 501 35.29 -14.15 13.43
C ARG A 501 35.57 -13.88 14.91
N ALA A 502 34.54 -13.96 15.75
CA ALA A 502 34.59 -13.61 17.17
C ALA A 502 34.18 -14.77 18.08
N LYS A 503 33.03 -15.40 17.80
CA LYS A 503 32.53 -16.49 18.65
C LYS A 503 31.58 -17.40 17.89
N LEU A 504 31.86 -18.70 17.96
CA LEU A 504 30.91 -19.76 17.67
C LEU A 504 30.50 -20.33 19.04
N SER A 505 29.27 -20.03 19.48
CA SER A 505 28.75 -20.47 20.78
C SER A 505 27.75 -21.58 20.56
N LEU A 506 28.07 -22.78 21.06
CA LEU A 506 27.16 -23.91 21.07
C LEU A 506 26.77 -24.16 22.52
N PHE A 507 25.50 -23.93 22.83
CA PHE A 507 24.97 -24.06 24.18
C PHE A 507 23.75 -24.96 24.13
N ALA A 508 23.69 -25.89 25.07
CA ALA A 508 22.52 -26.75 25.28
C ALA A 508 22.12 -26.64 26.75
N ASN A 509 20.89 -26.19 26.98
CA ASN A 509 20.40 -25.82 28.31
C ASN A 509 19.87 -27.03 29.11
N THR A 510 18.97 -27.82 28.53
CA THR A 510 18.18 -28.82 29.29
C THR A 510 18.70 -30.26 29.17
N LEU A 511 19.12 -30.68 27.97
CA LEU A 511 19.44 -32.10 27.67
C LEU A 511 20.92 -32.32 27.26
N GLY A 512 21.70 -31.24 27.14
CA GLY A 512 23.13 -31.28 26.82
C GLY A 512 23.46 -31.33 25.32
N ALA A 513 24.75 -31.16 25.01
CA ALA A 513 25.28 -31.14 23.64
C ALA A 513 26.09 -32.42 23.34
N LYS A 514 26.03 -32.93 22.10
CA LYS A 514 26.79 -34.11 21.63
C LYS A 514 27.53 -33.80 20.33
N LEU A 515 28.81 -34.13 20.28
CA LEU A 515 29.68 -34.01 19.10
C LEU A 515 30.18 -35.41 18.72
N ILE A 516 29.72 -35.95 17.58
CA ILE A 516 29.90 -37.36 17.20
C ILE A 516 30.33 -37.46 15.73
N ALA A 517 31.40 -38.21 15.44
CA ALA A 517 31.86 -38.51 14.07
C ALA A 517 31.94 -40.04 13.84
N ALA A 518 31.45 -40.51 12.69
CA ALA A 518 31.34 -41.94 12.39
C ALA A 518 32.63 -42.57 11.82
N LYS A 519 33.41 -41.80 11.05
CA LYS A 519 34.68 -42.23 10.46
C LYS A 519 35.61 -41.03 10.32
N GLY A 520 36.87 -41.21 10.69
CA GLY A 520 37.86 -40.13 10.77
C GLY A 520 37.94 -39.49 12.18
N PRO A 521 38.89 -38.56 12.40
CA PRO A 521 39.15 -37.97 13.70
C PRO A 521 38.19 -36.82 14.05
N VAL A 522 37.94 -36.61 15.34
CA VAL A 522 37.40 -35.36 15.90
C VAL A 522 38.55 -34.64 16.60
N GLU A 523 38.91 -33.45 16.12
CA GLU A 523 40.01 -32.65 16.67
C GLU A 523 39.47 -31.37 17.34
N ILE A 524 39.73 -31.21 18.64
CA ILE A 524 39.40 -30.01 19.41
C ILE A 524 40.72 -29.41 19.91
N GLN A 525 40.99 -28.16 19.54
CA GLN A 525 42.25 -27.50 19.89
C GLN A 525 42.03 -26.03 20.27
N ALA A 526 42.79 -25.57 21.27
CA ALA A 526 43.01 -24.17 21.57
C ALA A 526 44.49 -23.87 21.32
N GLN A 527 44.79 -22.94 20.39
CA GLN A 527 46.16 -22.78 19.87
C GLN A 527 47.04 -21.83 20.69
N SER A 528 46.45 -20.83 21.33
CA SER A 528 47.18 -19.81 22.12
C SER A 528 46.77 -19.75 23.58
N ASP A 529 45.65 -20.39 23.94
CA ASP A 529 45.01 -20.23 25.24
C ASP A 529 44.45 -21.57 25.74
N VAL A 530 43.93 -21.58 26.96
CA VAL A 530 43.53 -22.76 27.70
C VAL A 530 42.36 -23.49 27.02
N LEU A 531 42.50 -24.81 26.85
CA LEU A 531 41.37 -25.72 26.66
C LEU A 531 40.90 -26.21 28.05
N ALA A 532 39.81 -25.66 28.56
CA ALA A 532 39.26 -26.02 29.87
C ALA A 532 38.06 -26.99 29.74
N LEU A 533 38.06 -28.06 30.54
CA LEU A 533 36.93 -28.99 30.71
C LEU A 533 36.58 -29.04 32.20
N ALA A 534 35.34 -28.71 32.56
CA ALA A 534 34.88 -28.70 33.95
C ALA A 534 33.42 -29.18 34.05
N ALA A 535 33.08 -29.87 35.14
CA ALA A 535 31.73 -30.32 35.46
C ALA A 535 31.45 -30.16 36.97
N GLN A 536 30.21 -29.81 37.34
CA GLN A 536 29.82 -29.64 38.75
C GLN A 536 29.71 -30.98 39.52
N LYS A 537 29.55 -32.10 38.78
CA LYS A 537 29.60 -33.46 39.30
C LYS A 537 30.89 -34.14 38.82
N ASP A 538 30.78 -35.20 38.03
CA ASP A 538 31.93 -36.02 37.65
C ASP A 538 32.48 -35.68 36.26
N VAL A 539 33.80 -35.81 36.11
CA VAL A 539 34.49 -35.94 34.82
C VAL A 539 35.00 -37.38 34.71
N ILE A 540 34.41 -38.18 33.81
CA ILE A 540 34.74 -39.61 33.62
C ILE A 540 35.51 -39.80 32.31
N VAL A 541 36.69 -40.43 32.39
CA VAL A 541 37.55 -40.78 31.23
C VAL A 541 37.81 -42.29 31.24
N THR A 542 37.41 -43.02 30.20
CA THR A 542 37.45 -44.49 30.17
C THR A 542 37.78 -45.05 28.78
N SER A 543 38.50 -46.17 28.72
CA SER A 543 38.79 -46.94 27.50
C SER A 543 38.42 -48.41 27.70
N ALA A 544 37.72 -49.02 26.75
CA ALA A 544 37.12 -50.36 26.92
C ALA A 544 38.07 -51.53 26.55
N ASN A 545 38.75 -51.44 25.39
CA ASN A 545 39.69 -52.47 24.91
C ASN A 545 41.13 -51.94 24.76
N GLY A 546 41.33 -50.64 25.00
CA GLY A 546 42.60 -49.94 24.80
C GLY A 546 43.07 -49.23 26.06
N ALA A 547 43.87 -48.17 25.89
CA ALA A 547 44.52 -47.43 26.99
C ALA A 547 44.11 -45.95 27.03
N VAL A 548 44.36 -45.31 28.17
CA VAL A 548 44.26 -43.85 28.37
C VAL A 548 45.67 -43.30 28.60
N HIS A 549 46.06 -42.25 27.87
CA HIS A 549 47.39 -41.63 27.96
C HIS A 549 47.29 -40.15 28.31
N VAL A 550 48.01 -39.73 29.35
CA VAL A 550 48.09 -38.33 29.80
C VAL A 550 49.56 -37.94 29.85
N ARG A 551 49.93 -36.82 29.24
CA ARG A 551 51.30 -36.30 29.18
C ARG A 551 51.32 -34.78 29.38
N ALA A 552 52.29 -34.31 30.14
CA ALA A 552 52.65 -32.91 30.26
C ALA A 552 54.17 -32.77 30.18
N ASP A 553 54.66 -31.67 29.58
CA ASP A 553 56.11 -31.43 29.42
C ASP A 553 56.75 -30.77 30.64
N LYS A 554 55.95 -30.09 31.48
CA LYS A 554 56.46 -29.41 32.68
C LYS A 554 56.02 -30.07 33.99
N GLU A 555 54.72 -30.31 34.13
CA GLU A 555 54.17 -30.70 35.42
C GLU A 555 52.82 -31.38 35.25
N LEU A 556 52.60 -32.44 36.03
CA LEU A 556 51.29 -33.04 36.22
C LEU A 556 51.03 -33.17 37.72
N VAL A 557 50.00 -32.49 38.22
CA VAL A 557 49.58 -32.53 39.63
C VAL A 557 48.17 -33.13 39.72
N LEU A 558 48.02 -34.10 40.61
CA LEU A 558 46.72 -34.63 41.02
C LEU A 558 46.55 -34.30 42.49
N GLU A 559 45.60 -33.43 42.82
CA GLU A 559 45.34 -32.96 44.18
C GLU A 559 43.92 -33.32 44.62
N CYS A 560 43.78 -33.68 45.90
CA CYS A 560 42.51 -33.94 46.53
C CYS A 560 42.59 -33.64 48.04
N GLY A 561 41.88 -32.59 48.48
CA GLY A 561 41.73 -32.26 49.91
C GLY A 561 43.03 -31.92 50.65
N GLY A 562 44.04 -31.42 49.94
CA GLY A 562 45.38 -31.10 50.43
C GLY A 562 46.39 -32.24 50.30
N ALA A 563 45.98 -33.43 49.83
CA ALA A 563 46.90 -34.51 49.45
C ALA A 563 47.16 -34.47 47.95
N TYR A 564 48.40 -34.73 47.52
CA TYR A 564 48.74 -34.65 46.10
C TYR A 564 49.79 -35.66 45.64
N VAL A 565 49.74 -35.94 44.34
CA VAL A 565 50.79 -36.62 43.56
C VAL A 565 51.27 -35.64 42.51
N GLU A 566 52.54 -35.27 42.59
CA GLU A 566 53.18 -34.36 41.64
C GLU A 566 54.26 -35.11 40.86
N LEU A 567 54.19 -34.99 39.53
CA LEU A 567 55.17 -35.51 38.59
C LEU A 567 55.84 -34.32 37.91
N LYS A 568 57.09 -34.06 38.29
CA LYS A 568 57.84 -32.88 37.87
C LYS A 568 59.33 -33.18 37.78
N ASP A 569 59.97 -32.75 36.70
CA ASP A 569 61.41 -32.92 36.46
C ASP A 569 61.91 -34.38 36.64
N GLY A 570 61.07 -35.36 36.29
CA GLY A 570 61.36 -36.79 36.45
C GLY A 570 61.27 -37.34 37.87
N THR A 571 60.79 -36.55 38.84
CA THR A 571 60.59 -36.95 40.24
C THR A 571 59.10 -37.16 40.53
N ILE A 572 58.79 -38.11 41.42
CA ILE A 572 57.44 -38.31 41.97
C ILE A 572 57.42 -37.80 43.41
N THR A 573 56.65 -36.75 43.68
CA THR A 573 56.44 -36.21 45.02
C THR A 573 55.05 -36.59 45.52
N LEU A 574 54.98 -37.22 46.70
CA LEU A 574 53.75 -37.55 47.39
C LEU A 574 53.67 -36.70 48.67
N GLY A 575 52.72 -35.77 48.74
CA GLY A 575 52.56 -34.85 49.87
C GLY A 575 51.17 -34.96 50.49
N SER A 576 51.10 -34.97 51.83
CA SER A 576 49.85 -34.96 52.57
C SER A 576 50.00 -34.36 53.96
N ALA A 577 49.00 -33.60 54.43
CA ALA A 577 48.98 -33.04 55.79
C ALA A 577 48.71 -34.09 56.87
N SER A 578 48.10 -35.21 56.48
CA SER A 578 47.92 -36.41 57.32
C SER A 578 49.01 -37.44 57.05
N PRO A 579 49.31 -38.36 57.99
CA PRO A 579 50.28 -39.43 57.78
C PRO A 579 49.94 -40.25 56.52
N LEU A 580 50.92 -40.46 55.64
CA LEU A 580 50.77 -41.30 54.47
C LEU A 580 50.49 -42.75 54.91
N GLN A 581 49.25 -43.21 54.76
CA GLN A 581 48.86 -44.58 55.07
C GLN A 581 49.02 -45.48 53.84
N LEU A 582 50.11 -46.23 53.82
CA LEU A 582 50.32 -47.29 52.84
C LEU A 582 49.84 -48.63 53.44
N LYS A 583 48.62 -49.03 53.13
CA LYS A 583 48.08 -50.36 53.48
C LYS A 583 48.43 -51.35 52.37
N LEU A 584 49.53 -52.07 52.55
CA LEU A 584 50.09 -52.98 51.53
C LEU A 584 50.21 -54.40 52.12
N PRO A 585 49.85 -55.47 51.39
CA PRO A 585 50.17 -56.84 51.79
C PRO A 585 51.67 -57.17 51.63
N GLY A 586 52.43 -56.36 50.89
CA GLY A 586 53.88 -56.42 50.71
C GLY A 586 54.35 -55.39 49.68
N MET A 587 55.60 -54.91 49.79
CA MET A 587 56.20 -53.94 48.86
C MET A 587 57.52 -54.51 48.32
N THR A 588 57.65 -54.64 47.01
CA THR A 588 58.88 -55.15 46.38
C THR A 588 59.46 -54.06 45.48
N ARG A 589 60.74 -53.75 45.68
CA ARG A 589 61.44 -52.69 44.93
C ARG A 589 62.28 -53.35 43.82
N GLN A 590 62.07 -52.94 42.57
CA GLN A 590 62.86 -53.36 41.41
C GLN A 590 63.72 -52.20 40.88
N ALA A 591 64.66 -52.50 39.98
CA ALA A 591 65.52 -51.51 39.34
C ALA A 591 64.69 -50.56 38.44
N PRO A 592 65.09 -49.27 38.29
CA PRO A 592 64.31 -48.27 37.58
C PRO A 592 64.24 -48.51 36.07
N GLU A 593 63.07 -48.26 35.48
CA GLU A 593 62.83 -48.29 34.04
C GLU A 593 62.12 -47.00 33.60
N ILE A 594 62.42 -46.52 32.39
CA ILE A 594 61.89 -45.26 31.86
C ILE A 594 61.06 -45.56 30.60
N MET A 595 59.81 -45.10 30.59
CA MET A 595 58.91 -45.20 29.44
C MET A 595 58.56 -43.79 28.92
N HIS A 596 58.66 -43.58 27.60
CA HIS A 596 58.28 -42.33 26.95
C HIS A 596 57.09 -42.53 26.01
N LEU A 597 56.04 -41.71 26.19
CA LEU A 597 54.88 -41.64 25.30
C LEU A 597 55.14 -40.60 24.19
N ALA A 598 55.00 -40.97 22.90
CA ALA A 598 55.16 -40.05 21.77
C ALA A 598 53.91 -39.16 21.53
N GLY A 599 54.10 -37.85 21.23
CA GLY A 599 52.99 -36.89 20.95
C GLY A 599 53.45 -35.59 20.23
N PRO A 600 52.52 -34.77 19.66
CA PRO A 600 52.83 -33.67 18.72
C PRO A 600 53.36 -32.37 19.37
N SER A 601 54.17 -31.61 18.63
CA SER A 601 54.83 -30.32 19.00
C SER A 601 54.04 -29.12 18.44
N PHE A 602 53.65 -28.14 19.27
CA PHE A 602 53.00 -26.90 18.82
C PHE A 602 54.01 -25.91 18.21
N ALA A 603 53.64 -25.19 17.14
CA ALA A 603 54.49 -24.18 16.51
C ALA A 603 54.33 -22.79 17.18
N PRO A 604 55.33 -21.89 17.14
CA PRO A 604 55.35 -20.72 18.03
C PRO A 604 54.58 -19.49 17.51
N ASN A 605 54.44 -19.28 16.20
CA ASN A 605 53.82 -18.07 15.64
C ASN A 605 52.28 -18.14 15.56
N VAL A 606 51.60 -17.18 16.21
CA VAL A 606 50.17 -16.91 15.97
C VAL A 606 50.02 -16.23 14.61
N VAL A 607 49.48 -16.94 13.62
CA VAL A 607 49.17 -16.36 12.30
C VAL A 607 47.87 -15.54 12.44
N PRO A 608 47.86 -14.22 12.20
CA PRO A 608 46.64 -13.42 12.33
C PRO A 608 45.67 -13.77 11.20
N PHE A 609 44.54 -14.38 11.53
CA PHE A 609 43.43 -14.57 10.61
C PHE A 609 42.77 -13.21 10.33
N LYS A 610 43.13 -12.55 9.21
CA LYS A 610 42.40 -11.39 8.69
C LYS A 610 41.12 -11.85 7.99
N THR A 611 39.98 -11.68 8.63
CA THR A 611 38.66 -11.83 8.00
C THR A 611 38.34 -10.61 7.13
N ALA A 612 38.85 -10.58 5.91
CA ALA A 612 38.21 -9.85 4.83
C ALA A 612 38.24 -10.75 3.59
N CYS A 613 37.05 -10.89 3.01
CA CYS A 613 36.74 -11.54 1.75
C CYS A 613 37.91 -11.50 0.74
N ASP A 614 38.45 -12.65 0.34
CA ASP A 614 39.11 -12.85 -0.98
C ASP A 614 39.41 -14.33 -1.32
N ALA A 615 39.38 -15.25 -0.36
CA ALA A 615 39.30 -16.68 -0.71
C ALA A 615 37.90 -17.10 -1.20
N TRP A 616 36.88 -16.24 -1.05
CA TRP A 616 35.46 -16.60 -1.26
C TRP A 616 34.98 -16.50 -2.71
N MET A 617 35.74 -15.83 -3.60
CA MET A 617 35.33 -15.58 -4.98
C MET A 617 36.01 -16.51 -6.01
N HIS A 618 37.18 -17.10 -5.70
CA HIS A 618 37.84 -18.10 -6.57
C HIS A 618 38.79 -19.02 -5.78
N GLY A 619 38.74 -20.34 -6.02
CA GLY A 619 39.90 -21.23 -5.81
C GLY A 619 39.66 -22.46 -4.94
N ASP A 620 40.01 -23.61 -5.51
CA ASP A 620 39.89 -24.95 -4.95
C ASP A 620 40.85 -25.19 -3.77
N SER A 621 40.45 -26.08 -2.85
CA SER A 621 41.20 -26.65 -1.69
C SER A 621 40.91 -26.04 -0.31
N PHE A 622 39.80 -26.49 0.28
CA PHE A 622 39.77 -26.73 1.73
C PHE A 622 39.82 -28.25 1.97
N ALA A 623 40.98 -28.65 2.50
CA ALA A 623 41.38 -29.92 3.11
C ALA A 623 41.84 -31.07 2.21
N ASP A 624 43.10 -31.49 2.42
CA ASP A 624 43.40 -32.92 2.56
C ASP A 624 43.71 -33.20 4.04
N ALA A 625 42.81 -33.92 4.70
CA ALA A 625 43.12 -34.58 5.96
C ALA A 625 43.99 -35.80 5.65
N THR A 626 45.28 -35.73 5.97
CA THR A 626 46.13 -36.92 6.02
C THR A 626 46.50 -37.22 7.47
N THR A 627 45.86 -38.26 7.99
CA THR A 627 46.23 -38.95 9.24
C THR A 627 47.76 -39.16 9.28
N PRO A 628 48.42 -38.96 10.43
CA PRO A 628 49.86 -39.06 10.53
C PRO A 628 50.32 -40.51 10.27
N ALA A 629 51.00 -40.72 9.15
CA ALA A 629 51.84 -41.89 8.97
C ALA A 629 53.24 -41.54 9.44
N GLY A 630 53.49 -41.78 10.73
CA GLY A 630 54.82 -41.94 11.31
C GLY A 630 55.89 -40.96 10.81
N ALA A 631 55.86 -39.70 11.24
CA ALA A 631 57.03 -38.85 11.10
C ALA A 631 57.12 -37.92 12.31
N LYS A 632 58.18 -38.18 13.09
CA LYS A 632 58.80 -37.25 14.02
C LYS A 632 58.82 -35.85 13.39
N MET A 633 58.51 -34.80 14.15
CA MET A 633 59.37 -33.63 14.13
C MET A 633 59.18 -32.73 15.35
N VAL A 634 60.34 -32.25 15.75
CA VAL A 634 60.74 -31.57 16.98
C VAL A 634 60.83 -30.08 16.64
N ASN A 635 60.16 -29.24 17.45
CA ASN A 635 60.60 -27.97 18.06
C ASN A 635 61.23 -26.89 17.12
N TRP A 636 60.88 -25.59 17.17
CA TRP A 636 61.33 -24.66 18.22
C TRP A 636 60.80 -23.22 18.06
N GLN A 637 60.60 -22.57 19.22
CA GLN A 637 60.89 -21.16 19.57
C GLN A 637 59.97 -20.00 19.14
N HIS A 638 59.24 -19.51 20.14
CA HIS A 638 59.03 -18.08 20.35
C HIS A 638 59.56 -17.69 21.72
N SER A 639 60.02 -16.44 21.82
CA SER A 639 59.72 -15.50 22.91
C SER A 639 60.59 -14.24 22.78
N PRO A 640 60.31 -13.10 23.45
CA PRO A 640 59.18 -12.82 24.36
C PRO A 640 58.51 -11.43 24.18
N SER A 641 57.28 -11.27 24.68
CA SER A 641 57.01 -10.31 25.78
C SER A 641 55.60 -10.45 26.36
N GLN A 642 55.62 -10.93 27.61
CA GLN A 642 54.72 -10.70 28.75
C GLN A 642 54.39 -9.21 28.95
N ALA A 643 53.38 -8.74 29.70
CA ALA A 643 52.40 -9.27 30.68
C ALA A 643 51.45 -8.08 31.03
N PRO A 644 50.29 -8.19 31.73
CA PRO A 644 49.99 -9.12 32.82
C PRO A 644 48.58 -9.75 32.87
N ALA A 645 48.49 -10.76 33.73
CA ALA A 645 47.32 -11.49 34.25
C ALA A 645 46.48 -10.60 35.23
N PRO A 646 45.40 -11.04 35.92
CA PRO A 646 44.98 -12.42 36.15
C PRO A 646 43.45 -12.69 36.33
N ASP A 647 43.16 -13.98 36.58
CA ASP A 647 42.13 -14.52 37.49
C ASP A 647 40.65 -14.23 37.24
N ALA A 648 40.04 -15.20 36.56
CA ALA A 648 38.83 -15.82 37.08
C ALA A 648 39.19 -16.72 38.28
N ARG A 649 38.76 -16.33 39.48
CA ARG A 649 38.39 -17.25 40.56
C ARG A 649 37.09 -16.79 41.18
N GLY A 650 36.17 -17.74 41.33
CA GLY A 650 35.02 -17.61 42.21
C GLY A 650 33.69 -17.92 41.54
N LEU A 651 33.34 -19.20 41.47
CA LEU A 651 31.95 -19.54 41.79
C LEU A 651 31.75 -19.24 43.27
N PRO A 652 30.72 -18.46 43.62
CA PRO A 652 29.81 -18.93 44.66
C PRO A 652 28.34 -18.72 44.29
N SER A 653 27.54 -19.73 44.67
CA SER A 653 26.17 -19.66 45.22
C SER A 653 25.15 -18.67 44.66
N SER A 654 24.00 -19.22 44.28
CA SER A 654 22.64 -18.68 44.53
C SER A 654 22.57 -17.20 44.93
N GLY A 655 22.31 -16.34 43.94
CA GLY A 655 22.04 -14.92 44.13
C GLY A 655 21.79 -14.23 42.79
N ASP A 656 20.57 -13.74 42.62
CA ASP A 656 20.19 -12.60 41.77
C ASP A 656 20.81 -12.51 40.36
N GLY A 657 20.29 -13.31 39.42
CA GLY A 657 20.56 -13.17 38.00
C GLY A 657 19.60 -12.15 37.36
N LEU A 658 19.93 -10.87 37.46
CA LEU A 658 19.24 -9.77 36.80
C LEU A 658 19.36 -9.88 35.26
N ASP A 659 18.27 -9.50 34.57
CA ASP A 659 17.97 -9.62 33.13
C ASP A 659 18.97 -8.87 32.21
N ALA A 660 19.00 -9.18 30.91
CA ALA A 660 19.97 -8.59 29.96
C ALA A 660 19.85 -7.05 29.79
N ASP A 661 18.71 -6.48 30.17
CA ASP A 661 18.46 -5.03 30.24
C ASP A 661 18.75 -4.42 31.64
N GLN A 662 19.18 -5.23 32.59
CA GLN A 662 19.62 -4.80 33.93
C GLN A 662 21.15 -4.76 34.06
N ASN A 663 21.89 -4.89 32.94
CA ASN A 663 23.34 -4.76 32.88
C ASN A 663 23.75 -3.42 32.23
N PRO A 664 24.07 -2.37 33.02
CA PRO A 664 24.42 -1.03 32.50
C PRO A 664 25.63 -1.02 31.56
N LYS A 665 26.43 -2.09 31.53
CA LYS A 665 27.63 -2.22 30.70
C LYS A 665 27.36 -2.67 29.26
N GLN A 666 26.12 -3.08 28.94
CA GLN A 666 25.70 -3.49 27.58
C GLN A 666 24.67 -2.54 26.95
N GLU A 667 24.34 -1.43 27.61
CA GLU A 667 23.56 -0.34 26.99
C GLU A 667 24.42 0.39 25.94
N PRO A 668 23.91 0.64 24.72
CA PRO A 668 24.60 1.51 23.77
C PRO A 668 24.72 2.92 24.37
N THR A 669 25.91 3.50 24.35
CA THR A 669 26.12 4.89 24.75
C THR A 669 25.24 5.80 23.89
N LEU A 670 24.44 6.66 24.53
CA LEU A 670 23.59 7.62 23.84
C LEU A 670 24.46 8.47 22.88
N PRO A 671 24.05 8.67 21.61
CA PRO A 671 24.66 9.68 20.77
C PRO A 671 24.49 11.03 21.45
N VAL A 672 25.60 11.73 21.61
CA VAL A 672 25.65 13.07 22.16
C VAL A 672 24.96 14.01 21.15
N THR A 673 24.01 14.84 21.61
CA THR A 673 23.42 15.91 20.79
C THR A 673 24.53 16.84 20.27
N PRO A 674 24.32 17.62 19.20
CA PRO A 674 25.35 18.52 18.63
C PRO A 674 26.03 19.43 19.66
N ASP A 675 25.35 19.70 20.79
CA ASP A 675 25.80 20.57 21.88
C ASP A 675 26.29 19.83 23.15
N GLY A 676 26.48 18.51 23.12
CA GLY A 676 27.14 17.84 24.25
C GLY A 676 26.25 17.49 25.46
N GLN A 677 24.98 17.92 25.49
CA GLN A 677 24.14 17.85 26.68
C GLN A 677 22.85 17.05 26.44
N THR A 678 22.64 16.02 27.27
CA THR A 678 21.34 15.36 27.43
C THR A 678 20.38 16.37 28.07
N PRO A 679 19.17 16.60 27.52
CA PRO A 679 18.15 17.44 28.15
C PRO A 679 17.92 17.01 29.61
N ALA A 680 18.14 17.93 30.55
CA ALA A 680 17.97 17.66 31.96
C ALA A 680 16.48 17.45 32.30
N VAL A 681 16.19 16.35 33.00
CA VAL A 681 14.88 16.03 33.58
C VAL A 681 14.39 17.25 34.39
N ILE A 682 13.24 17.85 34.04
CA ILE A 682 12.80 19.13 34.62
C ILE A 682 12.19 18.94 36.01
N LYS A 683 13.05 19.04 37.04
CA LYS A 683 12.60 19.10 38.43
C LYS A 683 11.94 20.45 38.70
N LEU A 684 10.68 20.44 39.12
CA LEU A 684 9.94 21.67 39.35
C LEU A 684 10.48 22.43 40.57
N GLU A 685 10.73 23.72 40.39
CA GLU A 685 11.11 24.63 41.46
C GLU A 685 9.86 25.26 42.12
N SER A 686 10.08 26.00 43.21
CA SER A 686 9.03 26.79 43.85
C SER A 686 8.34 27.71 42.83
N PRO A 687 7.01 27.64 42.66
CA PRO A 687 6.31 28.33 41.59
C PRO A 687 6.41 29.86 41.75
N SER A 688 6.83 30.54 40.69
CA SER A 688 6.86 32.00 40.58
C SER A 688 5.69 32.51 39.75
N SER A 689 5.23 33.74 40.01
CA SER A 689 4.08 34.29 39.28
C SER A 689 4.37 34.40 37.76
N CYS A 690 3.47 33.82 36.97
CA CYS A 690 3.49 33.88 35.52
C CYS A 690 2.30 34.72 35.05
N SER A 691 2.53 35.67 34.15
CA SER A 691 1.50 36.59 33.63
C SER A 691 0.59 35.95 32.57
N TRP A 692 0.89 34.71 32.16
CA TRP A 692 0.16 34.00 31.14
C TRP A 692 -1.16 33.41 31.66
N LYS A 693 -2.16 33.34 30.79
CA LYS A 693 -3.51 32.84 31.08
C LYS A 693 -4.00 31.96 29.93
N LEU A 694 -4.72 30.91 30.29
CA LEU A 694 -5.47 30.05 29.36
C LEU A 694 -6.95 30.10 29.72
N SER A 695 -7.82 30.06 28.72
CA SER A 695 -9.25 29.88 28.92
C SER A 695 -9.57 28.40 29.09
N ALA A 696 -10.65 28.08 29.82
CA ALA A 696 -11.19 26.73 29.84
C ALA A 696 -11.50 26.24 28.41
N ALA A 697 -11.22 24.97 28.15
CA ALA A 697 -11.38 24.36 26.83
C ALA A 697 -11.71 22.87 26.96
N GLU A 698 -12.42 22.32 25.99
CA GLU A 698 -12.75 20.89 25.92
C GLU A 698 -12.64 20.42 24.47
N GLN A 699 -12.03 19.26 24.25
CA GLN A 699 -11.77 18.69 22.93
C GLN A 699 -11.86 17.16 22.98
N ILE A 700 -12.33 16.54 21.90
CA ILE A 700 -12.14 15.10 21.66
C ILE A 700 -10.81 14.91 20.94
N CYS A 701 -9.95 14.08 21.52
CA CYS A 701 -8.62 13.79 21.02
C CYS A 701 -8.59 12.33 20.57
N SER A 702 -8.11 12.09 19.34
CA SER A 702 -7.93 10.74 18.82
C SER A 702 -6.74 10.71 17.89
N GLY A 703 -6.00 9.61 17.89
CA GLY A 703 -4.81 9.42 17.07
C GLY A 703 -4.31 8.00 17.20
N TRP A 704 -3.05 7.79 16.82
CA TRP A 704 -2.38 6.52 17.00
C TRP A 704 -0.98 6.73 17.57
N THR A 705 -0.48 5.75 18.31
CA THR A 705 0.93 5.74 18.76
C THR A 705 1.87 5.66 17.56
N GLU A 706 2.95 6.43 17.59
CA GLU A 706 3.90 6.58 16.48
C GLU A 706 4.93 5.45 16.36
N THR A 707 4.86 4.44 17.22
CA THR A 707 5.78 3.29 17.20
C THR A 707 5.66 2.55 15.86
N GLY A 708 6.70 2.65 15.03
CA GLY A 708 6.82 1.84 13.82
C GLY A 708 6.84 0.33 14.13
N GLU A 709 6.54 -0.50 13.15
CA GLU A 709 6.71 -1.95 13.29
C GLU A 709 8.21 -2.29 13.44
N TYR A 710 8.53 -3.16 14.38
CA TYR A 710 9.90 -3.62 14.62
C TYR A 710 9.89 -5.13 14.98
N LYS A 711 11.03 -5.81 14.92
CA LYS A 711 11.08 -7.27 15.15
C LYS A 711 11.06 -7.59 16.65
N TRP A 712 10.19 -8.50 17.09
CA TRP A 712 10.27 -9.09 18.42
C TRP A 712 11.62 -9.77 18.62
N LEU A 713 12.17 -9.73 19.83
CA LEU A 713 13.43 -10.39 20.15
C LEU A 713 13.27 -11.44 21.26
N ASP A 714 14.10 -12.49 21.22
CA ASP A 714 14.31 -13.45 22.32
C ASP A 714 15.36 -12.93 23.33
N GLU A 715 15.48 -13.56 24.50
CA GLU A 715 16.31 -13.12 25.66
C GLU A 715 17.78 -12.85 25.31
N ASN A 716 18.22 -13.29 24.12
CA ASN A 716 19.55 -13.12 23.56
C ASN A 716 19.61 -12.10 22.41
N LYS A 717 18.55 -11.31 22.21
CA LYS A 717 18.39 -10.24 21.22
C LYS A 717 18.28 -10.73 19.76
N ASN A 718 17.84 -11.97 19.53
CA ASN A 718 17.56 -12.49 18.19
C ASN A 718 16.10 -12.32 17.79
N PRO A 719 15.77 -12.08 16.51
CA PRO A 719 14.38 -12.02 16.05
C PRO A 719 13.59 -13.26 16.45
N TRP A 720 12.55 -13.06 17.26
CA TRP A 720 11.61 -14.12 17.58
C TRP A 720 10.78 -14.39 16.33
N VAL A 721 10.85 -15.61 15.81
CA VAL A 721 10.24 -16.01 14.53
C VAL A 721 9.19 -17.09 14.76
N ASP A 722 8.14 -17.10 13.95
CA ASP A 722 7.15 -18.17 13.94
C ASP A 722 7.72 -19.46 13.35
N ALA A 723 6.89 -20.50 13.32
CA ALA A 723 7.23 -21.77 12.69
C ALA A 723 7.42 -21.66 11.17
N ASN A 724 7.43 -20.49 10.52
CA ASN A 724 7.81 -20.35 9.12
C ASN A 724 9.08 -19.50 8.95
N GLY A 725 9.73 -19.11 10.06
CA GLY A 725 10.88 -18.21 10.05
C GLY A 725 10.50 -16.75 9.82
N LYS A 726 9.19 -16.43 9.82
CA LYS A 726 8.71 -15.06 9.76
C LYS A 726 8.91 -14.45 11.14
N ALA A 727 9.70 -13.38 11.21
CA ALA A 727 9.88 -12.63 12.45
C ALA A 727 8.51 -12.14 12.91
N PHE A 728 8.16 -12.46 14.15
CA PHE A 728 7.05 -11.79 14.80
C PHE A 728 7.41 -10.31 14.90
N MET A 729 6.50 -9.46 14.44
CA MET A 729 6.66 -8.02 14.48
C MET A 729 5.91 -7.49 15.70
N GLY A 730 6.54 -6.56 16.42
CA GLY A 730 5.96 -5.77 17.50
C GLY A 730 5.89 -4.30 17.13
N GLY A 731 5.33 -3.51 18.05
CA GLY A 731 4.97 -2.14 17.74
C GLY A 731 3.83 -2.05 16.73
N GLY A 732 3.73 -0.91 16.05
CA GLY A 732 2.64 -0.59 15.15
C GLY A 732 1.74 0.53 15.69
N LYS A 733 0.60 0.73 15.02
CA LYS A 733 -0.37 1.78 15.39
C LYS A 733 -1.36 1.25 16.43
N LEU A 734 -1.27 1.75 17.67
CA LEU A 734 -2.34 1.62 18.66
C LEU A 734 -3.20 2.88 18.61
N ASP A 735 -4.46 2.72 18.25
CA ASP A 735 -5.42 3.82 18.24
C ASP A 735 -5.78 4.24 19.68
N TYR A 736 -5.77 5.53 19.95
CA TYR A 736 -6.25 6.11 21.20
C TYR A 736 -7.36 7.13 20.93
N ALA A 737 -8.31 7.25 21.86
CA ALA A 737 -9.37 8.25 21.79
C ALA A 737 -9.86 8.60 23.20
N PHE A 738 -9.80 9.89 23.58
CA PHE A 738 -10.26 10.39 24.87
C PHE A 738 -10.75 11.83 24.77
N ARG A 739 -11.52 12.28 25.77
CA ARG A 739 -11.95 13.67 25.91
C ARG A 739 -10.97 14.42 26.79
N LEU A 740 -10.50 15.57 26.34
CA LEU A 740 -9.56 16.41 27.06
C LEU A 740 -10.24 17.69 27.49
N LYS A 741 -10.21 18.01 28.78
CA LYS A 741 -10.86 19.19 29.36
C LYS A 741 -9.93 19.96 30.27
N LEU A 742 -9.68 21.23 29.96
CA LEU A 742 -8.90 22.14 30.78
C LEU A 742 -9.82 22.97 31.70
N ASP A 743 -9.60 22.84 33.00
CA ASP A 743 -10.04 23.79 34.02
C ASP A 743 -8.92 24.83 34.24
N SER A 744 -9.15 26.04 33.75
CA SER A 744 -8.20 27.15 33.83
C SER A 744 -8.03 27.72 35.23
N GLU A 745 -9.04 27.60 36.11
CA GLU A 745 -8.98 28.11 37.48
C GLU A 745 -8.23 27.13 38.38
N ALA A 746 -8.55 25.84 38.26
CA ALA A 746 -7.88 24.77 38.99
C ALA A 746 -6.50 24.40 38.41
N LYS A 747 -6.17 24.90 37.20
CA LYS A 747 -5.00 24.49 36.39
C LYS A 747 -4.91 22.96 36.26
N CYS A 748 -6.05 22.35 35.96
CA CYS A 748 -6.20 20.90 35.86
C CYS A 748 -6.68 20.53 34.46
N LEU A 749 -5.93 19.67 33.79
CA LEU A 749 -6.24 19.09 32.50
C LEU A 749 -6.72 17.66 32.72
N THR A 750 -7.97 17.38 32.41
CA THR A 750 -8.62 16.10 32.64
C THR A 750 -8.75 15.35 31.32
N ALA A 751 -8.15 14.17 31.22
CA ALA A 751 -8.33 13.23 30.13
C ALA A 751 -9.36 12.17 30.55
N THR A 752 -10.55 12.21 29.97
CA THR A 752 -11.68 11.33 30.29
C THR A 752 -11.89 10.29 29.20
N LEU A 753 -11.87 9.02 29.57
CA LEU A 753 -12.20 7.88 28.72
C LEU A 753 -13.56 7.31 29.14
N ARG A 754 -14.39 6.90 28.17
CA ARG A 754 -15.62 6.15 28.45
C ARG A 754 -15.56 4.79 27.77
N VAL A 755 -15.49 3.73 28.56
CA VAL A 755 -15.34 2.36 28.06
C VAL A 755 -16.65 1.60 28.27
N LYS A 756 -17.18 1.04 27.17
CA LYS A 756 -18.35 0.16 27.21
C LYS A 756 -17.89 -1.29 27.42
N ILE A 757 -18.25 -1.84 28.56
CA ILE A 757 -17.92 -3.20 28.97
C ILE A 757 -19.04 -4.13 28.53
N VAL A 758 -18.73 -5.07 27.65
CA VAL A 758 -19.69 -6.04 27.10
C VAL A 758 -19.37 -7.42 27.65
N PRO A 759 -20.12 -7.92 28.65
CA PRO A 759 -19.91 -9.25 29.19
C PRO A 759 -20.21 -10.32 28.12
N VAL A 760 -19.26 -11.23 27.91
CA VAL A 760 -19.39 -12.34 26.94
C VAL A 760 -18.78 -13.64 27.47
N ASP A 761 -19.20 -14.76 26.90
CA ASP A 761 -18.57 -16.07 27.02
C ASP A 761 -17.95 -16.50 25.69
N LEU A 762 -16.81 -17.20 25.76
CA LEU A 762 -16.20 -17.89 24.62
C LEU A 762 -16.54 -19.37 24.71
N LEU A 763 -17.54 -19.81 23.94
CA LEU A 763 -18.11 -21.15 24.04
C LEU A 763 -17.59 -22.07 22.93
N ILE A 764 -17.41 -23.35 23.25
CA ILE A 764 -17.19 -24.40 22.23
C ILE A 764 -18.47 -24.56 21.42
N ALA A 765 -18.36 -24.55 20.10
CA ALA A 765 -19.47 -24.61 19.16
C ALA A 765 -19.35 -25.77 18.17
N ASP A 766 -20.50 -26.26 17.70
CA ASP A 766 -20.57 -27.22 16.61
C ASP A 766 -20.28 -26.57 15.25
N SER A 767 -20.30 -27.36 14.18
CA SER A 767 -20.07 -26.88 12.80
C SER A 767 -21.12 -25.87 12.30
N SER A 768 -22.26 -25.74 13.00
CA SER A 768 -23.32 -24.77 12.70
C SER A 768 -23.21 -23.50 13.56
N GLY A 769 -22.23 -23.44 14.48
CA GLY A 769 -22.00 -22.31 15.37
C GLY A 769 -22.89 -22.29 16.62
N ASN A 770 -23.56 -23.39 16.93
CA ASN A 770 -24.34 -23.52 18.17
C ASN A 770 -23.45 -24.00 19.33
N PRO A 771 -23.57 -23.43 20.54
CA PRO A 771 -22.80 -23.88 21.69
C PRO A 771 -23.03 -25.37 22.01
N VAL A 772 -21.94 -26.11 22.19
CA VAL A 772 -21.97 -27.51 22.62
C VAL A 772 -22.27 -27.56 24.12
N ILE A 773 -23.31 -28.30 24.49
CA ILE A 773 -23.70 -28.51 25.88
C ILE A 773 -23.04 -29.78 26.38
N LYS A 774 -22.23 -29.68 27.44
CA LYS A 774 -21.59 -30.80 28.11
C LYS A 774 -22.04 -30.81 29.57
N ASP A 775 -22.53 -31.96 30.05
CA ASP A 775 -23.07 -32.12 31.41
C ASP A 775 -24.18 -31.10 31.78
N GLY A 776 -25.00 -30.71 30.80
CA GLY A 776 -26.13 -29.80 31.00
C GLY A 776 -25.78 -28.31 31.07
N GLN A 777 -24.51 -27.94 30.86
CA GLN A 777 -24.07 -26.54 30.81
C GLN A 777 -23.20 -26.27 29.58
N THR A 778 -23.16 -25.01 29.13
CA THR A 778 -22.21 -24.55 28.12
C THR A 778 -20.86 -24.27 28.78
N GLN A 779 -19.78 -24.83 28.24
CA GLN A 779 -18.44 -24.64 28.79
C GLN A 779 -17.77 -23.41 28.18
N SER A 780 -17.50 -22.38 28.99
CA SER A 780 -16.68 -21.25 28.57
C SER A 780 -15.19 -21.61 28.64
N VAL A 781 -14.47 -21.26 27.59
CA VAL A 781 -13.01 -21.39 27.48
C VAL A 781 -12.37 -20.06 27.87
N PRO A 782 -11.22 -20.05 28.58
CA PRO A 782 -10.50 -18.81 28.84
C PRO A 782 -10.06 -18.12 27.54
N TYR A 783 -10.25 -16.80 27.48
CA TYR A 783 -9.77 -16.00 26.36
C TYR A 783 -8.23 -15.96 26.33
N ASP A 784 -7.63 -15.93 25.13
CA ASP A 784 -6.20 -15.84 24.92
C ASP A 784 -5.96 -14.95 23.71
N ALA A 785 -5.18 -13.89 23.89
CA ALA A 785 -5.00 -12.85 22.89
C ALA A 785 -4.38 -13.36 21.57
N ILE A 786 -3.59 -14.45 21.59
CA ILE A 786 -3.00 -15.02 20.37
C ILE A 786 -3.98 -15.99 19.73
N ALA A 787 -4.40 -17.01 20.49
CA ALA A 787 -5.22 -18.10 19.97
C ALA A 787 -6.62 -17.63 19.50
N HIS A 788 -7.17 -16.59 20.15
CA HIS A 788 -8.53 -16.12 19.91
C HIS A 788 -8.60 -14.74 19.23
N SER A 789 -7.46 -14.23 18.74
CA SER A 789 -7.40 -12.95 18.00
C SER A 789 -8.35 -12.86 16.81
N THR A 790 -8.50 -13.97 16.06
CA THR A 790 -9.33 -14.00 14.84
C THR A 790 -10.82 -13.99 15.16
N ILE A 791 -11.27 -14.77 16.16
CA ILE A 791 -12.68 -14.80 16.55
C ILE A 791 -13.13 -13.47 17.20
N LEU A 792 -12.22 -12.78 17.89
CA LEU A 792 -12.49 -11.43 18.42
C LEU A 792 -12.81 -10.43 17.31
N LYS A 793 -12.07 -10.47 16.18
CA LYS A 793 -12.31 -9.61 15.01
C LYS A 793 -13.62 -9.91 14.30
N LEU A 794 -14.04 -11.18 14.27
CA LEU A 794 -15.32 -11.58 13.69
C LEU A 794 -16.51 -11.09 14.52
N GLY A 795 -16.36 -11.07 15.85
CA GLY A 795 -17.32 -10.50 16.78
C GLY A 795 -18.35 -11.48 17.32
N VAL A 796 -19.27 -10.96 18.13
CA VAL A 796 -20.27 -11.74 18.85
C VAL A 796 -21.20 -12.47 17.86
N ASN A 797 -21.59 -13.70 18.19
CA ASN A 797 -22.41 -14.60 17.37
C ASN A 797 -21.77 -15.07 16.05
N LYS A 798 -20.47 -14.86 15.83
CA LYS A 798 -19.76 -15.39 14.66
C LYS A 798 -18.92 -16.61 15.05
N PRO A 799 -19.26 -17.82 14.55
CA PRO A 799 -18.47 -19.01 14.86
C PRO A 799 -17.15 -19.02 14.09
N TYR A 800 -16.09 -19.50 14.72
CA TYR A 800 -14.77 -19.68 14.11
C TYR A 800 -14.01 -20.78 14.83
N ASN A 801 -13.44 -21.72 14.06
CA ASN A 801 -12.61 -22.82 14.56
C ASN A 801 -13.22 -23.61 15.74
N GLY A 802 -14.53 -23.90 15.67
CA GLY A 802 -15.25 -24.62 16.73
C GLY A 802 -15.50 -23.81 18.01
N LEU A 803 -15.41 -22.48 17.94
CA LEU A 803 -15.73 -21.55 19.03
C LEU A 803 -16.76 -20.51 18.57
N VAL A 804 -17.52 -19.95 19.51
CA VAL A 804 -18.44 -18.82 19.26
C VAL A 804 -18.47 -17.90 20.48
N ILE A 805 -18.44 -16.58 20.26
CA ILE A 805 -18.63 -15.59 21.33
C ILE A 805 -20.14 -15.36 21.52
N LYS A 806 -20.63 -15.44 22.75
CA LYS A 806 -22.04 -15.15 23.10
C LYS A 806 -22.11 -14.13 24.23
N HIS A 807 -23.13 -13.28 24.20
CA HIS A 807 -23.39 -12.35 25.30
C HIS A 807 -23.74 -13.12 26.58
N ARG A 808 -23.30 -12.59 27.72
CA ARG A 808 -23.74 -13.03 29.05
C ARG A 808 -24.39 -11.86 29.79
N GLU A 809 -25.36 -12.17 30.64
CA GLU A 809 -26.14 -11.13 31.31
C GLU A 809 -25.44 -10.55 32.55
N ASP A 810 -24.49 -11.29 33.15
CA ASP A 810 -23.89 -10.94 34.44
C ASP A 810 -22.37 -10.89 34.42
N THR A 811 -21.79 -10.05 35.29
CA THR A 811 -20.34 -9.91 35.52
C THR A 811 -20.04 -9.90 37.02
N LYS A 812 -19.04 -10.68 37.44
CA LYS A 812 -18.53 -10.72 38.81
C LYS A 812 -17.55 -9.58 39.12
N LEU A 813 -17.06 -8.90 38.09
CA LEU A 813 -16.14 -7.77 38.23
C LEU A 813 -16.88 -6.52 38.72
N ASP A 814 -16.48 -6.00 39.88
CA ASP A 814 -16.97 -4.74 40.41
C ASP A 814 -16.37 -3.56 39.60
N LEU A 815 -17.17 -3.03 38.69
CA LEU A 815 -16.74 -1.92 37.81
C LEU A 815 -16.47 -0.61 38.58
N ALA A 816 -17.10 -0.40 39.74
CA ALA A 816 -16.85 0.79 40.55
C ALA A 816 -15.51 0.67 41.29
N ALA A 817 -15.20 -0.50 41.84
CA ALA A 817 -13.90 -0.80 42.41
C ALA A 817 -12.78 -0.70 41.37
N LEU A 818 -13.01 -1.27 40.18
CA LEU A 818 -12.06 -1.20 39.07
C LEU A 818 -11.81 0.24 38.60
N LYS A 819 -12.86 1.05 38.45
CA LYS A 819 -12.72 2.49 38.15
C LYS A 819 -11.83 3.18 39.19
N SER A 820 -12.08 2.94 40.47
CA SER A 820 -11.31 3.55 41.55
C SER A 820 -9.84 3.12 41.52
N GLU A 821 -9.57 1.86 41.18
CA GLU A 821 -8.21 1.33 41.05
C GLU A 821 -7.47 1.95 39.85
N ILE A 822 -8.11 1.98 38.68
CA ILE A 822 -7.55 2.59 37.47
C ILE A 822 -7.22 4.07 37.71
N GLU A 823 -8.18 4.86 38.17
CA GLU A 823 -7.97 6.30 38.40
C GLU A 823 -6.94 6.53 39.52
N GLY A 824 -7.00 5.76 40.60
CA GLY A 824 -6.06 5.89 41.72
C GLY A 824 -4.61 5.60 41.31
N LYS A 825 -4.41 4.60 40.46
CA LYS A 825 -3.09 4.22 39.94
C LYS A 825 -2.60 5.19 38.88
N LEU A 826 -3.37 5.45 37.82
CA LEU A 826 -2.95 6.32 36.73
C LEU A 826 -2.59 7.73 37.23
N ASN A 827 -3.32 8.27 38.19
CA ASN A 827 -3.08 9.61 38.73
C ASN A 827 -1.90 9.70 39.73
N SER A 828 -1.13 8.63 39.95
CA SER A 828 0.04 8.65 40.84
C SER A 828 1.34 9.19 40.20
N HIS A 829 1.30 9.61 38.93
CA HIS A 829 2.48 9.94 38.11
C HIS A 829 3.28 11.18 38.54
N LYS A 830 2.73 12.07 39.38
CA LYS A 830 3.34 13.35 39.84
C LYS A 830 3.82 14.36 38.77
N GLY A 831 3.77 14.00 37.49
CA GLY A 831 4.05 14.90 36.35
C GLY A 831 3.04 16.04 36.18
N MET A 832 3.51 17.17 35.67
CA MET A 832 2.72 18.35 35.28
C MET A 832 3.22 18.91 33.95
N LEU A 833 2.33 19.54 33.20
CA LEU A 833 2.68 20.23 31.97
C LEU A 833 3.07 21.69 32.27
N ILE A 834 4.26 22.10 31.85
CA ILE A 834 4.75 23.48 31.97
C ILE A 834 4.91 24.11 30.58
N LEU A 835 4.62 25.41 30.46
CA LEU A 835 4.74 26.11 29.19
C LEU A 835 6.20 26.18 28.74
N ASP A 836 6.49 25.67 27.55
CA ASP A 836 7.82 25.76 26.95
C ASP A 836 8.10 27.19 26.46
N GLY A 837 9.32 27.70 26.74
CA GLY A 837 9.72 29.08 26.43
C GLY A 837 9.28 30.13 27.46
N CYS A 838 8.72 29.74 28.62
CA CYS A 838 8.53 30.68 29.72
C CYS A 838 9.87 31.16 30.29
N THR A 839 10.03 32.47 30.49
CA THR A 839 11.27 33.07 31.06
C THR A 839 11.58 32.60 32.48
N ARG A 840 10.63 31.95 33.15
CA ARG A 840 10.78 31.36 34.49
C ARG A 840 11.20 29.89 34.48
N GLY A 841 11.23 29.23 33.31
CA GLY A 841 11.62 27.82 33.18
C GLY A 841 10.89 26.89 34.17
N ALA A 842 11.64 26.11 34.92
CA ALA A 842 11.14 25.16 35.94
C ALA A 842 10.36 25.83 37.10
N ALA A 843 10.51 27.14 37.29
CA ALA A 843 9.77 27.93 38.27
C ALA A 843 8.49 28.57 37.69
N CYS A 844 8.06 28.20 36.48
CA CYS A 844 6.84 28.74 35.87
C CYS A 844 5.60 28.42 36.74
N GLY A 845 4.91 29.46 37.23
CA GLY A 845 3.68 29.30 38.01
C GLY A 845 2.45 28.91 37.17
N TRP A 846 2.56 28.86 35.84
CA TRP A 846 1.51 28.33 34.96
C TRP A 846 1.82 26.89 34.56
N ARG A 847 1.74 26.02 35.58
CA ARG A 847 1.87 24.56 35.49
C ARG A 847 0.49 23.91 35.59
N VAL A 848 0.23 22.96 34.71
CA VAL A 848 -1.08 22.30 34.57
C VAL A 848 -0.95 20.85 35.04
N ARG A 849 -1.78 20.45 36.01
CA ARG A 849 -1.87 19.06 36.48
C ARG A 849 -2.65 18.24 35.47
N VAL A 850 -2.13 17.08 35.08
CA VAL A 850 -2.91 16.11 34.28
C VAL A 850 -3.66 15.17 35.22
N ARG A 851 -4.92 14.86 34.88
CA ARG A 851 -5.76 13.89 35.58
C ARG A 851 -6.40 12.94 34.59
N PHE A 852 -6.30 11.64 34.82
CA PHE A 852 -7.01 10.60 34.08
C PHE A 852 -8.32 10.25 34.78
N GLU A 853 -9.41 10.17 34.02
CA GLU A 853 -10.74 9.75 34.49
C GLU A 853 -11.31 8.68 33.56
N VAL A 854 -11.99 7.67 34.13
CA VAL A 854 -12.59 6.59 33.35
C VAL A 854 -14.06 6.38 33.72
N GLN A 855 -14.92 6.21 32.71
CA GLN A 855 -16.32 5.88 32.86
C GLN A 855 -16.53 4.47 32.34
N LEU A 856 -16.75 3.50 33.23
CA LEU A 856 -17.01 2.11 32.86
C LEU A 856 -18.51 1.86 32.85
N GLU A 857 -19.07 1.58 31.67
CA GLU A 857 -20.51 1.36 31.48
C GLU A 857 -20.78 -0.06 30.96
N LYS A 858 -21.69 -0.80 31.60
CA LYS A 858 -22.09 -2.14 31.15
C LYS A 858 -23.05 -2.02 29.95
N ASP A 859 -22.73 -2.67 28.83
CA ASP A 859 -23.56 -2.70 27.60
C ASP A 859 -23.85 -4.16 27.19
N ILE A 860 -25.11 -4.59 27.29
CA ILE A 860 -25.51 -6.00 27.14
C ILE A 860 -25.88 -6.36 25.67
N ASN A 861 -26.13 -5.39 24.79
CA ASN A 861 -26.75 -5.61 23.46
C ASN A 861 -25.81 -5.31 22.26
N GLY A 862 -24.49 -5.29 22.46
CA GLY A 862 -23.53 -4.61 21.59
C GLY A 862 -23.36 -5.15 20.15
N GLU A 863 -23.81 -4.38 19.14
CA GLU A 863 -23.31 -4.48 17.76
C GLU A 863 -21.92 -3.84 17.62
N MET A 864 -21.00 -4.47 16.87
CA MET A 864 -19.64 -3.94 16.63
C MET A 864 -19.59 -3.14 15.31
N GLY A 865 -19.35 -1.83 15.39
CA GLY A 865 -19.09 -0.99 14.21
C GLY A 865 -18.79 0.47 14.56
N GLY A 866 -17.67 0.98 14.05
CA GLY A 866 -17.28 2.41 14.04
C GLY A 866 -16.36 2.86 15.17
N VAL A 867 -15.38 3.70 14.86
CA VAL A 867 -14.61 4.50 15.84
C VAL A 867 -15.59 5.46 16.51
N SER A 868 -16.21 5.00 17.58
CA SER A 868 -16.84 5.84 18.58
C SER A 868 -15.75 6.37 19.49
N VAL A 869 -15.90 7.59 20.00
CA VAL A 869 -15.04 8.16 21.06
C VAL A 869 -15.03 7.28 22.33
N ASP A 870 -15.98 6.34 22.43
CA ASP A 870 -16.15 5.44 23.57
C ASP A 870 -15.80 3.99 23.14
N PRO A 871 -14.59 3.48 23.47
CA PRO A 871 -14.18 2.12 23.09
C PRO A 871 -15.07 1.04 23.72
N LYS A 872 -15.27 -0.07 22.98
CA LYS A 872 -15.94 -1.27 23.47
C LYS A 872 -14.92 -2.33 23.84
N THR A 873 -15.07 -2.91 25.03
CA THR A 873 -14.19 -3.97 25.53
C THR A 873 -15.02 -5.18 25.94
N LEU A 874 -14.71 -6.33 25.36
CA LEU A 874 -15.37 -7.59 25.70
C LEU A 874 -14.85 -8.10 27.05
N LEU A 875 -15.74 -8.49 27.97
CA LEU A 875 -15.37 -8.99 29.30
C LEU A 875 -15.68 -10.47 29.45
N PHE A 876 -14.64 -11.29 29.37
CA PHE A 876 -14.70 -12.74 29.55
C PHE A 876 -14.57 -13.13 31.04
N PRO A 877 -15.12 -14.28 31.48
CA PRO A 877 -14.92 -14.74 32.86
C PRO A 877 -13.44 -14.94 33.21
N LYS A 878 -12.64 -15.46 32.27
CA LYS A 878 -11.21 -15.75 32.44
C LYS A 878 -10.44 -15.33 31.19
N ALA A 879 -9.30 -14.68 31.39
CA ALA A 879 -8.37 -14.34 30.32
C ALA A 879 -6.94 -14.78 30.66
N HIS A 880 -6.29 -15.50 29.76
CA HIS A 880 -4.87 -15.80 29.80
C HIS A 880 -4.02 -14.54 29.58
N ARG A 881 -4.48 -13.64 28.71
CA ARG A 881 -3.88 -12.34 28.44
C ARG A 881 -4.98 -11.37 28.07
N ALA A 882 -5.11 -10.28 28.84
CA ALA A 882 -6.01 -9.18 28.49
C ALA A 882 -5.45 -8.38 27.31
N THR A 883 -6.31 -7.64 26.63
CA THR A 883 -5.97 -6.62 25.64
C THR A 883 -6.90 -5.43 25.82
N SER A 884 -6.57 -4.27 25.24
CA SER A 884 -7.44 -3.07 25.24
C SER A 884 -8.88 -3.34 24.74
N GLY A 885 -9.06 -4.34 23.86
CA GLY A 885 -10.37 -4.77 23.35
C GLY A 885 -11.01 -5.98 24.05
N ALA A 886 -10.29 -6.68 24.94
CA ALA A 886 -10.76 -7.88 25.61
C ALA A 886 -10.17 -8.07 27.02
N TRP A 887 -11.00 -8.02 28.05
CA TRP A 887 -10.63 -8.18 29.45
C TRP A 887 -11.09 -9.51 30.04
N GLY A 888 -10.50 -9.90 31.18
CA GLY A 888 -10.93 -11.01 32.01
C GLY A 888 -11.40 -10.51 33.38
N GLU A 889 -12.44 -11.11 33.95
CA GLU A 889 -12.77 -10.92 35.38
C GLU A 889 -11.68 -11.51 36.27
N GLU A 890 -11.14 -12.65 35.83
CA GLU A 890 -9.95 -13.26 36.40
C GLU A 890 -8.85 -13.30 35.33
N VAL A 891 -7.62 -12.95 35.73
CA VAL A 891 -6.45 -12.90 34.86
C VAL A 891 -5.48 -14.01 35.26
N ALA A 892 -4.88 -14.64 34.26
CA ALA A 892 -3.91 -15.71 34.49
C ALA A 892 -2.63 -15.18 35.18
N THR A 893 -2.15 -15.93 36.17
CA THR A 893 -0.86 -15.73 36.85
C THR A 893 -0.05 -17.02 36.80
N THR A 894 1.23 -16.90 36.48
CA THR A 894 2.15 -18.04 36.47
C THR A 894 2.53 -18.44 37.89
N THR A 895 2.26 -19.68 38.28
CA THR A 895 2.67 -20.27 39.57
C THR A 895 3.63 -21.44 39.32
N GLU A 896 4.36 -21.90 40.34
CA GLU A 896 5.33 -23.00 40.23
C GLU A 896 4.73 -24.33 39.72
N ILE A 897 3.40 -24.47 39.73
CA ILE A 897 2.67 -25.72 39.42
C ILE A 897 1.83 -25.60 38.13
N GLY A 898 1.83 -24.44 37.45
CA GLY A 898 1.04 -24.17 36.25
C GLY A 898 0.39 -22.77 36.24
N VAL A 899 -0.58 -22.57 35.34
CA VAL A 899 -1.32 -21.30 35.21
C VAL A 899 -2.49 -21.26 36.21
N GLY A 900 -2.42 -20.35 37.19
CA GLY A 900 -3.54 -20.02 38.08
C GLY A 900 -4.31 -18.80 37.58
N TYR A 901 -5.49 -18.52 38.14
CA TYR A 901 -6.28 -17.30 37.86
C TYR A 901 -6.52 -16.54 39.16
N VAL A 902 -6.29 -15.24 39.12
CA VAL A 902 -6.58 -14.32 40.23
C VAL A 902 -7.59 -13.27 39.77
N SER A 903 -8.28 -12.62 40.71
CA SER A 903 -9.17 -11.52 40.37
C SER A 903 -8.39 -10.41 39.66
N ALA A 904 -9.01 -9.79 38.65
CA ALA A 904 -8.39 -8.68 37.93
C ALA A 904 -7.95 -7.52 38.85
N LEU A 905 -8.66 -7.31 39.98
CA LEU A 905 -8.34 -6.29 41.00
C LEU A 905 -7.12 -6.64 41.87
N GLN A 906 -6.51 -7.81 41.68
CA GLN A 906 -5.30 -8.24 42.40
C GLN A 906 -4.03 -8.03 41.57
N THR A 907 -4.15 -7.39 40.41
CA THR A 907 -3.06 -7.06 39.48
C THR A 907 -3.32 -5.68 38.87
N SER A 908 -2.31 -5.04 38.29
CA SER A 908 -2.51 -3.79 37.54
C SER A 908 -2.74 -4.02 36.04
N VAL A 909 -3.06 -5.26 35.61
CA VAL A 909 -3.18 -5.61 34.18
C VAL A 909 -4.31 -4.83 33.49
N LEU A 910 -5.48 -4.69 34.11
CA LEU A 910 -6.55 -3.89 33.51
C LEU A 910 -6.24 -2.38 33.52
N VAL A 911 -5.44 -1.91 34.48
CA VAL A 911 -4.96 -0.52 34.50
C VAL A 911 -4.00 -0.27 33.33
N HIS A 912 -3.11 -1.23 33.08
CA HIS A 912 -2.20 -1.25 31.93
C HIS A 912 -2.97 -1.22 30.60
N GLU A 913 -3.93 -2.13 30.40
CA GLU A 913 -4.75 -2.15 29.18
C GLU A 913 -5.58 -0.87 28.99
N CYS A 914 -6.02 -0.25 30.09
CA CYS A 914 -6.72 1.03 30.04
C CYS A 914 -5.79 2.19 29.66
N MET A 915 -4.52 2.13 30.05
CA MET A 915 -3.54 3.17 29.72
C MET A 915 -3.23 3.22 28.21
N HIS A 916 -3.29 2.09 27.50
CA HIS A 916 -3.21 2.06 26.03
C HIS A 916 -4.29 2.90 25.35
N LEU A 917 -5.50 2.95 25.90
CA LEU A 917 -6.61 3.74 25.35
C LEU A 917 -6.37 5.26 25.50
N PHE A 918 -5.43 5.67 26.35
CA PHE A 918 -4.90 7.04 26.46
C PHE A 918 -3.61 7.26 25.64
N GLY A 919 -3.13 6.25 24.93
CA GLY A 919 -1.89 6.27 24.14
C GLY A 919 -0.66 5.76 24.88
N GLY A 920 -0.78 5.19 26.08
CA GLY A 920 0.38 4.67 26.82
C GLY A 920 1.14 3.60 26.02
N PRO A 921 2.48 3.70 25.88
CA PRO A 921 3.28 2.71 25.15
C PRO A 921 3.77 1.58 26.07
N ASP A 922 3.82 0.34 25.57
CA ASP A 922 4.37 -0.82 26.31
C ASP A 922 5.89 -0.79 26.52
N GLU A 923 6.34 -1.39 27.62
CA GLU A 923 7.71 -1.39 28.15
C GLU A 923 8.14 -2.77 28.70
N TYR A 924 7.85 -3.86 27.99
CA TYR A 924 8.33 -5.17 28.41
C TYR A 924 8.80 -6.12 27.30
N TRP A 925 9.55 -7.11 27.78
CA TRP A 925 10.29 -8.15 27.09
C TRP A 925 9.44 -9.19 26.33
N GLN A 926 8.33 -9.65 26.90
CA GLN A 926 7.54 -10.70 26.27
C GLN A 926 6.59 -10.11 25.22
N ARG A 927 6.82 -10.44 23.94
CA ARG A 927 5.91 -10.12 22.82
C ARG A 927 5.88 -8.63 22.43
N GLY A 928 7.01 -7.94 22.61
CA GLY A 928 7.36 -6.64 22.02
C GLY A 928 6.50 -5.44 22.38
N GLY A 929 7.03 -4.63 23.30
CA GLY A 929 6.43 -3.35 23.71
C GLY A 929 6.35 -2.27 22.63
N PHE A 930 6.11 -1.02 22.99
CA PHE A 930 5.89 0.07 22.04
C PHE A 930 6.86 1.25 22.22
N VAL A 931 7.73 1.28 23.23
CA VAL A 931 8.75 2.33 23.42
C VAL A 931 10.11 1.79 23.85
N HIS A 932 11.17 2.49 23.45
CA HIS A 932 12.57 2.22 23.82
C HIS A 932 13.11 3.28 24.79
N LYS A 933 13.97 2.88 25.74
CA LYS A 933 14.61 3.76 26.72
C LYS A 933 15.36 4.95 26.10
N GLN A 934 15.95 4.78 24.92
CA GLN A 934 16.66 5.87 24.21
C GLN A 934 15.74 6.89 23.52
N TYR A 935 14.42 6.63 23.43
CA TYR A 935 13.44 7.64 23.02
C TYR A 935 12.96 8.47 24.19
N ILE A 936 13.22 8.04 25.42
CA ILE A 936 12.91 8.82 26.60
C ILE A 936 14.09 9.72 26.87
N THR A 937 13.94 11.00 26.52
CA THR A 937 14.96 12.02 26.74
C THR A 937 14.42 13.03 27.75
N GLY A 938 14.94 13.00 28.98
CA GLY A 938 14.49 13.92 30.03
C GLY A 938 13.05 13.68 30.53
N GLU A 939 12.56 12.44 30.47
CA GLU A 939 11.14 12.07 30.74
C GLU A 939 10.13 12.59 29.71
N GLU A 940 10.57 12.82 28.46
CA GLU A 940 9.73 13.10 27.29
C GLU A 940 10.05 12.09 26.17
N LEU A 941 9.08 11.79 25.29
CA LEU A 941 9.31 10.91 24.15
C LEU A 941 9.83 11.72 22.94
N ASP A 942 10.98 11.34 22.41
CA ASP A 942 11.58 11.93 21.21
C ASP A 942 11.00 11.28 19.95
N PHE A 943 9.86 11.80 19.51
CA PHE A 943 9.12 11.29 18.35
C PHE A 943 9.88 11.37 17.03
N GLU A 944 10.72 12.39 16.83
CA GLU A 944 11.51 12.54 15.60
C GLU A 944 12.63 11.51 15.55
N ARG A 945 13.26 11.20 16.70
CA ARG A 945 14.19 10.09 16.81
C ARG A 945 13.52 8.73 16.66
N GLY A 946 12.30 8.56 17.19
CA GLY A 946 11.47 7.38 16.96
C GLY A 946 11.21 7.14 15.47
N LYS A 947 10.80 8.18 14.73
CA LYS A 947 10.59 8.12 13.27
C LYS A 947 11.88 7.85 12.49
N ALA A 948 12.96 8.54 12.84
CA ALA A 948 14.25 8.41 12.16
C ALA A 948 14.85 6.99 12.28
N MET A 949 14.45 6.25 13.32
CA MET A 949 14.91 4.90 13.59
C MET A 949 13.89 3.82 13.17
N SER A 950 12.70 4.20 12.69
CA SER A 950 11.65 3.26 12.27
C SER A 950 12.15 2.26 11.22
N GLY A 951 11.97 0.96 11.46
CA GLY A 951 12.40 -0.12 10.56
C GLY A 951 13.85 -0.59 10.73
N GLU A 952 14.71 0.18 11.40
CA GLU A 952 16.10 -0.18 11.74
C GLU A 952 16.22 -0.80 13.15
N LEU A 953 15.14 -0.75 13.94
CA LEU A 953 15.18 -1.08 15.36
C LEU A 953 14.95 -2.56 15.63
N THR A 954 15.80 -3.07 16.51
CA THR A 954 15.77 -4.41 17.08
C THR A 954 15.74 -4.28 18.59
N TRP A 955 14.83 -3.52 19.21
CA TRP A 955 14.97 -3.25 20.66
C TRP A 955 13.63 -3.02 21.38
N GLN A 956 13.54 -3.57 22.59
CA GLN A 956 12.43 -3.48 23.54
C GLN A 956 12.97 -2.86 24.84
N MET A 957 12.12 -2.21 25.63
CA MET A 957 12.46 -1.80 26.99
C MET A 957 11.91 -2.85 27.96
N TYR A 958 12.65 -3.15 29.03
CA TYR A 958 12.14 -3.92 30.15
C TYR A 958 12.06 -3.05 31.41
N SER A 959 10.85 -2.80 31.87
CA SER A 959 10.59 -2.11 33.13
C SER A 959 9.95 -3.08 34.12
N ALA A 960 10.73 -3.57 35.10
CA ALA A 960 10.25 -4.55 36.07
C ALA A 960 9.11 -4.02 36.96
N ASN A 961 9.13 -2.73 37.29
CA ASN A 961 8.23 -2.12 38.25
C ASN A 961 7.20 -1.17 37.62
N ASP A 962 7.41 -0.71 36.40
CA ASP A 962 6.53 0.27 35.76
C ASP A 962 5.24 -0.37 35.23
N LEU A 963 4.17 0.42 35.22
CA LEU A 963 2.83 0.02 34.84
C LEU A 963 2.76 -0.45 33.38
N MET A 964 3.47 0.19 32.48
CA MET A 964 3.51 -0.26 31.08
C MET A 964 4.52 -1.39 30.85
N GLY A 965 5.21 -1.87 31.90
CA GLY A 965 6.15 -2.99 31.87
C GLY A 965 5.63 -4.23 32.60
N TYR A 966 6.54 -5.05 33.16
CA TYR A 966 6.16 -6.21 33.98
C TYR A 966 5.50 -5.84 35.31
N GLY A 967 5.63 -4.57 35.73
CA GLY A 967 4.95 -4.04 36.91
C GLY A 967 3.43 -4.19 36.82
N ALA A 968 2.85 -4.29 35.61
CA ALA A 968 1.43 -4.56 35.39
C ALA A 968 0.93 -5.82 36.12
N ASN A 969 1.78 -6.85 36.26
CA ASN A 969 1.43 -8.09 36.97
C ASN A 969 1.46 -7.95 38.50
N SER A 970 1.86 -6.79 39.03
CA SER A 970 1.88 -6.46 40.44
C SER A 970 0.85 -5.37 40.77
N THR A 971 0.37 -5.34 42.01
CA THR A 971 -0.44 -4.23 42.53
C THR A 971 0.41 -2.99 42.85
N SER A 972 1.74 -3.10 42.85
CA SER A 972 2.68 -2.02 43.20
C SER A 972 3.26 -1.27 42.00
N ALA A 973 2.67 -1.42 40.80
CA ALA A 973 3.18 -0.80 39.58
C ALA A 973 3.37 0.71 39.71
N THR A 974 4.47 1.25 39.16
CA THR A 974 4.80 2.69 39.11
C THR A 974 4.34 3.34 37.81
N VAL A 975 3.92 4.60 37.86
CA VAL A 975 3.46 5.35 36.69
C VAL A 975 4.45 6.47 36.39
N ARG A 976 5.02 6.49 35.19
CA ARG A 976 6.10 7.42 34.82
C ARG A 976 5.56 8.73 34.23
N PRO A 977 6.23 9.89 34.44
CA PRO A 977 5.79 11.17 33.88
C PRO A 977 5.66 11.20 32.35
N TYR A 978 6.49 10.47 31.60
CA TYR A 978 6.41 10.46 30.13
C TYR A 978 5.15 9.78 29.58
N TYR A 979 4.33 9.13 30.41
CA TYR A 979 3.02 8.60 30.00
C TYR A 979 2.04 9.69 29.62
N LEU A 980 2.33 10.93 30.02
CA LEU A 980 1.53 12.11 29.70
C LEU A 980 1.75 12.60 28.26
N GLU A 981 2.64 11.99 27.49
CA GLU A 981 3.10 12.54 26.22
C GLU A 981 1.98 12.71 25.18
N TYR A 982 1.11 11.72 25.00
CA TYR A 982 -0.02 11.82 24.08
C TYR A 982 -1.08 12.83 24.56
N VAL A 983 -1.23 12.98 25.88
CA VAL A 983 -2.03 14.05 26.47
C VAL A 983 -1.39 15.42 26.22
N ARG A 984 -0.05 15.53 26.33
CA ARG A 984 0.73 16.75 26.04
C ARG A 984 0.63 17.15 24.57
N GLN A 985 0.74 16.20 23.64
CA GLN A 985 0.55 16.44 22.20
C GLN A 985 -0.88 16.89 21.90
N SER A 986 -1.88 16.21 22.45
CA SER A 986 -3.28 16.61 22.34
C SER A 986 -3.53 18.01 22.94
N PHE A 987 -2.82 18.34 24.02
CA PHE A 987 -2.89 19.65 24.65
C PHE A 987 -2.19 20.74 23.81
N TYR A 988 -1.09 20.40 23.12
CA TYR A 988 -0.50 21.26 22.10
C TYR A 988 -1.50 21.55 20.99
N GLU A 989 -2.23 20.55 20.49
CA GLU A 989 -3.23 20.75 19.45
C GLU A 989 -4.38 21.66 19.93
N MET A 990 -4.81 21.49 21.18
CA MET A 990 -5.86 22.30 21.80
C MET A 990 -5.43 23.75 22.06
N THR A 991 -4.16 23.97 22.43
CA THR A 991 -3.66 25.29 22.88
C THR A 991 -2.78 26.01 21.87
N ARG A 992 -2.28 25.30 20.85
CA ARG A 992 -1.25 25.72 19.88
C ARG A 992 0.01 26.28 20.55
N LYS A 993 0.39 25.71 21.70
CA LYS A 993 1.58 26.07 22.48
C LYS A 993 2.37 24.81 22.83
N HIS A 994 3.69 24.93 22.81
CA HIS A 994 4.57 23.84 23.22
C HIS A 994 4.61 23.75 24.74
N TRP A 995 4.54 22.53 25.24
CA TRP A 995 4.54 22.20 26.66
C TRP A 995 5.64 21.20 26.94
N LYS A 996 6.20 21.23 28.14
CA LYS A 996 7.18 20.28 28.65
C LYS A 996 6.64 19.53 29.86
N ILE A 997 7.16 18.34 30.13
CA ILE A 997 6.82 17.54 31.30
C ILE A 997 7.78 17.90 32.43
N GLY A 998 7.24 18.40 33.54
CA GLY A 998 7.97 18.61 34.79
C GLY A 998 7.41 17.75 35.92
N TYR A 999 8.21 17.47 36.95
CA TYR A 999 7.81 16.60 38.06
C TYR A 999 8.10 17.22 39.42
N GLU A 1000 7.28 16.84 40.42
CA GLU A 1000 7.48 17.18 41.83
C GLU A 1000 8.18 16.03 42.58
N GLY A 1001 9.42 16.23 43.05
CA GLY A 1001 10.15 15.27 43.90
C GLY A 1001 11.32 14.56 43.20
N GLU A 1002 11.73 13.40 43.72
CA GLU A 1002 12.62 12.46 43.02
C GLU A 1002 11.76 11.49 42.20
N VAL A 1003 12.25 11.13 41.00
CA VAL A 1003 11.57 10.32 39.97
C VAL A 1003 11.84 8.84 40.17
#